data_AF-A0A355QYG5-F1
#
_entry.id   AF-A0A355QYG5-F1
#
_cell.length_a   1.000
_cell.length_b   1.000
_cell.length_c   1.000
_cell.angle_alpha   90.00
_cell.angle_beta   90.00
_cell.angle_gamma   90.00
#
_symmetry.space_group_name_H-M   'P 1'
#
loop_
_entity.id
_entity.type
_entity.pdbx_description
1 polymer ?
#
loop_
_entity_poly.entity_id
_entity_poly.type
_entity_poly.pdbx_seq_one_letter_code
_entity_poly.pdbx_strand_id
1 'polypeptide(L)'
;DAGAAQRRHPGGAGAAGGSLTAVLDTPFYRTDSAGARVRQARELVLSQRQGESELVAGSDPGEAADRLVYGYGRLGVDKIEAGGFDNLTLASDGLLSFDGDVALSMGQSLNLHARVLGLADEAPDDTRVELAAPYVRLAGYGGPTTREGSYIHPTVQGGQAAGISSQAPAGTLQVRADQLLELRDILNTGVRGGTAVTEGLPALVDRRGFDGMELVSGGDLRFLAATQTGGTVLYTPGDLLLAAAQIYPATGAAATVHAGWRGNSSAYASDRRLVIARTIDTTPTMPYSVFGSLTLGAATIDQGGILRAPMGSITLGHAGTHRTQAVNLLPGSITSVSAGGLAMPYGGTVDGVTWEYDGNEITLLGVGGTTTTNNLRVGMALNGELVDVQDGAMIDLSGGGELLGAAFISGRGGSTDARFNPLVQIGADGFTLPGLDNNPVYAIVPGVQAVAAPAGGEAGAVDPLVGQQVTIGAGVPGLPAGTYTLLPSTYALLPGAYRVEVNGLAGQGAPTATAALRNGSWAASGVLSIAGTGIRDSLASQLILTPADVLRSYSQYNEMSYADFVHADAARLGVPRAMLEADAKTLELTLRDNASGNVSFHFDGTVLGEAAEGGFGSTLALLNNGVGIEILADGTLPAEGSGVAVYASDLNAMEVDRLAIGKRPWVAYGQAGSYVEFGLYGTPARSIVLRSGAELSAPEVMLITRTATGSTNAIEIEQGAVINTLGRGAAAYDSNDGFIYQPADTSVVAVSNGRLQWLAPERGENVGPGSILVGTCTTGDCSGTTGLYSEGSIAFVTDNTFELDDAVRYGTRHLTLAVGGFNIGSAQALAAARGRGVLTSGLTLDQTLMERLLQGDESTGAPAMETLELVAGDALNFFDSVTLSTLDENGDSRLDNLLLTTPAIYGYGAADDVALIQTANLIWNGSANRPGAVAAGGAGTGSGTLAIEAERIELGYGPYTQPSGVDDLARLALGFANVDLTASE
;
A
#
# COMPACT_ATOMS: atom_id res chain seq x y z
N ASP A 1 -0.69 -8.48 -47.64
CA ASP A 1 -0.24 -9.56 -48.52
C ASP A 1 1.08 -10.15 -48.03
N ALA A 2 1.03 -11.37 -47.49
CA ALA A 2 2.21 -12.17 -47.13
C ALA A 2 2.21 -13.48 -47.95
N GLY A 3 1.93 -13.38 -49.25
CA GLY A 3 1.87 -14.53 -50.17
C GLY A 3 3.22 -15.14 -50.53
N ALA A 4 4.35 -14.58 -50.07
CA ALA A 4 5.64 -15.24 -50.13
C ALA A 4 5.85 -16.02 -48.83
N ALA A 5 5.89 -17.35 -48.91
CA ALA A 5 6.26 -18.21 -47.79
C ALA A 5 7.70 -17.85 -47.33
N GLN A 6 7.82 -16.92 -46.37
CA GLN A 6 9.07 -16.64 -45.69
C GLN A 6 9.34 -17.78 -44.72
N ARG A 7 10.04 -18.82 -45.19
CA ARG A 7 10.52 -19.90 -44.34
C ARG A 7 11.67 -19.40 -43.49
N ARG A 8 11.52 -19.43 -42.17
CA ARG A 8 12.52 -18.99 -41.18
C ARG A 8 12.78 -20.10 -40.16
N HIS A 9 12.93 -21.34 -40.63
CA HIS A 9 13.23 -22.48 -39.77
C HIS A 9 14.58 -22.33 -39.04
N PRO A 10 14.75 -22.96 -37.87
CA PRO A 10 16.01 -22.96 -37.13
C PRO A 10 17.19 -23.43 -37.98
N GLY A 11 18.35 -22.77 -37.83
CA GLY A 11 19.58 -23.10 -38.57
C GLY A 11 20.32 -24.36 -38.09
N GLY A 12 19.88 -24.96 -36.98
CA GLY A 12 20.49 -26.14 -36.36
C GLY A 12 19.85 -26.47 -35.01
N ALA A 13 20.27 -27.57 -34.38
CA ALA A 13 19.75 -27.96 -33.06
C ALA A 13 20.07 -26.89 -32.00
N GLY A 14 19.03 -26.38 -31.34
CA GLY A 14 19.13 -25.32 -30.33
C GLY A 14 19.19 -23.88 -30.88
N ALA A 15 19.13 -23.69 -32.20
CA ALA A 15 18.92 -22.36 -32.77
C ALA A 15 17.45 -21.93 -32.59
N ALA A 16 17.22 -20.64 -32.37
CA ALA A 16 15.87 -20.08 -32.42
C ALA A 16 15.31 -20.10 -33.85
N GLY A 17 13.99 -20.30 -33.97
CA GLY A 17 13.20 -20.04 -35.16
C GLY A 17 13.05 -18.54 -35.44
N GLY A 18 12.28 -18.20 -36.48
CA GLY A 18 12.11 -16.82 -36.90
C GLY A 18 11.29 -15.96 -35.94
N SER A 19 11.28 -14.65 -36.20
CA SER A 19 10.34 -13.71 -35.58
C SER A 19 9.38 -13.13 -36.62
N LEU A 20 8.08 -13.10 -36.30
CA LEU A 20 7.06 -12.42 -37.08
C LEU A 20 6.46 -11.28 -36.26
N THR A 21 6.46 -10.07 -36.83
CA THR A 21 5.80 -8.90 -36.26
C THR A 21 4.77 -8.36 -37.25
N ALA A 22 3.51 -8.27 -36.81
CA ALA A 22 2.43 -7.66 -37.58
C ALA A 22 1.82 -6.51 -36.77
N VAL A 23 1.77 -5.32 -37.36
CA VAL A 23 1.30 -4.09 -36.69
C VAL A 23 0.25 -3.40 -37.55
N LEU A 24 -0.90 -3.10 -36.96
CA LEU A 24 -1.92 -2.21 -37.52
C LEU A 24 -2.03 -0.96 -36.66
N ASP A 25 -1.52 0.16 -37.16
CA ASP A 25 -1.50 1.45 -36.46
C ASP A 25 -2.61 2.40 -36.97
N THR A 26 -3.15 3.24 -36.09
CA THR A 26 -4.19 4.23 -36.47
C THR A 26 -3.57 5.63 -36.56
N PRO A 27 -3.47 6.22 -37.77
CA PRO A 27 -2.96 7.57 -37.90
C PRO A 27 -3.98 8.61 -37.40
N PHE A 28 -3.46 9.75 -36.94
CA PHE A 28 -4.28 10.95 -36.73
C PHE A 28 -4.63 11.62 -38.06
N TYR A 29 -5.91 11.94 -38.25
CA TYR A 29 -6.39 12.71 -39.40
C TYR A 29 -6.88 14.08 -38.95
N ARG A 30 -6.76 15.12 -39.78
CA ARG A 30 -7.52 16.35 -39.54
C ARG A 30 -9.00 16.05 -39.79
N THR A 31 -9.88 16.61 -38.97
CA THR A 31 -11.32 16.31 -38.99
C THR A 31 -11.96 16.53 -40.37
N ASP A 32 -11.41 17.44 -41.18
CA ASP A 32 -11.86 17.81 -42.52
C ASP A 32 -11.15 17.08 -43.68
N SER A 33 -10.10 16.30 -43.40
CA SER A 33 -9.21 15.76 -44.43
C SER A 33 -9.36 14.26 -44.72
N ALA A 34 -10.19 13.53 -43.97
CA ALA A 34 -10.29 12.07 -44.08
C ALA A 34 -11.72 11.56 -44.36
N GLY A 35 -11.90 10.94 -45.53
CA GLY A 35 -13.15 10.28 -45.90
C GLY A 35 -13.43 9.01 -45.09
N ALA A 36 -14.68 8.55 -45.06
CA ALA A 36 -15.11 7.39 -44.27
C ALA A 36 -14.30 6.11 -44.57
N ARG A 37 -13.81 5.92 -45.81
CA ARG A 37 -13.04 4.75 -46.22
C ARG A 37 -11.76 4.54 -45.41
N VAL A 38 -11.07 5.60 -45.00
CA VAL A 38 -9.80 5.49 -44.24
C VAL A 38 -10.01 5.59 -42.72
N ARG A 39 -11.19 6.06 -42.30
CA ARG A 39 -11.62 6.17 -40.90
C ARG A 39 -12.21 4.87 -40.33
N GLN A 40 -11.76 3.72 -40.81
CA GLN A 40 -12.19 2.41 -40.29
C GLN A 40 -11.36 2.01 -39.07
N ALA A 41 -11.95 1.22 -38.17
CA ALA A 41 -11.21 0.65 -37.05
C ALA A 41 -10.05 -0.22 -37.55
N ARG A 42 -8.95 -0.22 -36.81
CA ARG A 42 -7.88 -1.21 -37.02
C ARG A 42 -8.27 -2.50 -36.32
N GLU A 43 -8.39 -3.58 -37.09
CA GLU A 43 -8.76 -4.89 -36.59
C GLU A 43 -7.83 -5.94 -37.19
N LEU A 44 -7.05 -6.59 -36.31
CA LEU A 44 -6.24 -7.75 -36.66
C LEU A 44 -6.99 -9.00 -36.18
N VAL A 45 -7.33 -9.89 -37.11
CA VAL A 45 -8.07 -11.11 -36.84
C VAL A 45 -7.14 -12.32 -36.84
N LEU A 46 -7.10 -13.05 -35.73
CA LEU A 46 -6.45 -14.35 -35.64
C LEU A 46 -7.49 -15.46 -35.81
N SER A 47 -7.13 -16.50 -36.56
CA SER A 47 -7.99 -17.67 -36.80
C SER A 47 -7.14 -18.93 -36.96
N GLN A 48 -7.72 -20.12 -36.79
CA GLN A 48 -6.96 -21.36 -36.97
C GLN A 48 -6.39 -21.52 -38.39
N ARG A 49 -7.11 -21.03 -39.41
CA ARG A 49 -6.72 -21.12 -40.82
C ARG A 49 -6.82 -19.77 -41.50
N GLN A 50 -5.80 -19.40 -42.26
CA GLN A 50 -5.71 -18.14 -42.99
C GLN A 50 -6.89 -17.91 -43.94
N GLY A 51 -7.43 -18.98 -44.54
CA GLY A 51 -8.44 -18.89 -45.59
C GLY A 51 -7.84 -18.59 -46.97
N GLU A 52 -8.71 -18.41 -47.97
CA GLU A 52 -8.31 -17.94 -49.30
C GLU A 52 -7.98 -16.45 -49.28
N SER A 53 -7.10 -16.01 -50.18
CA SER A 53 -6.80 -14.58 -50.31
C SER A 53 -8.01 -13.84 -50.90
N GLU A 54 -8.38 -12.71 -50.29
CA GLU A 54 -9.36 -11.77 -50.85
C GLU A 54 -8.85 -11.13 -52.17
N LEU A 55 -7.55 -11.23 -52.42
CA LEU A 55 -6.91 -10.80 -53.66
C LEU A 55 -6.90 -11.94 -54.67
N VAL A 56 -7.72 -11.80 -55.72
CA VAL A 56 -7.73 -12.72 -56.86
C VAL A 56 -6.40 -12.58 -57.60
N ALA A 57 -5.78 -13.71 -57.94
CA ALA A 57 -4.53 -13.73 -58.68
C ALA A 57 -4.65 -12.95 -60.00
N GLY A 58 -3.77 -11.96 -60.20
CA GLY A 58 -3.76 -11.10 -61.39
C GLY A 58 -4.62 -9.83 -61.29
N SER A 59 -5.24 -9.56 -60.14
CA SER A 59 -5.92 -8.27 -59.89
C SER A 59 -4.92 -7.12 -59.92
N ASP A 60 -5.30 -5.98 -60.50
CA ASP A 60 -4.52 -4.75 -60.37
C ASP A 60 -4.83 -4.02 -59.04
N PRO A 61 -3.99 -3.06 -58.60
CA PRO A 61 -4.21 -2.35 -57.34
C PRO A 61 -5.54 -1.60 -57.25
N GLY A 62 -6.13 -1.17 -58.37
CA GLY A 62 -7.41 -0.48 -58.39
C GLY A 62 -8.59 -1.43 -58.15
N GLU A 63 -8.57 -2.59 -58.81
CA GLU A 63 -9.57 -3.66 -58.62
C GLU A 63 -9.48 -4.29 -57.22
N ALA A 64 -8.26 -4.41 -56.69
CA ALA A 64 -8.01 -4.90 -55.33
C ALA A 64 -8.50 -3.93 -54.25
N ALA A 65 -8.38 -2.62 -54.48
CA ALA A 65 -8.64 -1.61 -53.45
C ALA A 65 -10.09 -1.68 -52.93
N ASP A 66 -11.08 -1.87 -53.80
CA ASP A 66 -12.50 -1.88 -53.42
C ASP A 66 -12.96 -3.22 -52.82
N ARG A 67 -12.11 -4.26 -52.86
CA ARG A 67 -12.36 -5.55 -52.21
C ARG A 67 -11.80 -5.65 -50.80
N LEU A 68 -10.85 -4.78 -50.44
CA LEU A 68 -10.19 -4.78 -49.15
C LEU A 68 -10.81 -3.76 -48.19
N VAL A 69 -10.95 -4.16 -46.93
CA VAL A 69 -11.34 -3.24 -45.85
C VAL A 69 -10.09 -2.54 -45.31
N TYR A 70 -10.15 -1.21 -45.25
CA TYR A 70 -9.03 -0.42 -44.76
C TYR A 70 -8.78 -0.73 -43.28
N GLY A 71 -7.53 -1.04 -42.91
CA GLY A 71 -7.20 -1.32 -41.52
C GLY A 71 -7.60 -2.70 -41.01
N TYR A 72 -8.05 -3.59 -41.90
CA TYR A 72 -8.31 -4.99 -41.57
C TYR A 72 -7.11 -5.86 -41.95
N GLY A 73 -6.71 -6.78 -41.07
CA GLY A 73 -5.72 -7.81 -41.36
C GLY A 73 -6.17 -9.16 -40.80
N ARG A 74 -5.90 -10.24 -41.52
CA ARG A 74 -6.17 -11.61 -41.06
C ARG A 74 -4.88 -12.42 -41.05
N LEU A 75 -4.65 -13.17 -39.97
CA LEU A 75 -3.56 -14.12 -39.84
C LEU A 75 -4.08 -15.50 -39.43
N GLY A 76 -3.64 -16.54 -40.13
CA GLY A 76 -3.92 -17.94 -39.82
C GLY A 76 -2.79 -18.59 -39.04
N VAL A 77 -3.12 -19.36 -37.99
CA VAL A 77 -2.14 -20.16 -37.25
C VAL A 77 -1.36 -21.09 -38.18
N ASP A 78 -2.02 -21.71 -39.16
CA ASP A 78 -1.40 -22.58 -40.17
C ASP A 78 -0.24 -21.91 -40.94
N LYS A 79 -0.29 -20.59 -41.13
CA LYS A 79 0.78 -19.82 -41.79
C LYS A 79 1.91 -19.45 -40.85
N ILE A 80 1.60 -19.18 -39.58
CA ILE A 80 2.60 -18.92 -38.54
C ILE A 80 3.46 -20.17 -38.36
N GLU A 81 2.84 -21.33 -38.18
CA GLU A 81 3.52 -22.61 -38.02
C GLU A 81 4.34 -22.98 -39.26
N ALA A 82 3.75 -22.86 -40.46
CA ALA A 82 4.46 -23.13 -41.71
C ALA A 82 5.66 -22.19 -41.95
N GLY A 83 5.66 -20.99 -41.35
CA GLY A 83 6.77 -20.05 -41.38
C GLY A 83 7.95 -20.44 -40.50
N GLY A 84 7.73 -21.28 -39.47
CA GLY A 84 8.76 -21.68 -38.51
C GLY A 84 9.16 -20.56 -37.55
N PHE A 85 8.20 -19.75 -37.12
CA PHE A 85 8.44 -18.65 -36.17
C PHE A 85 8.40 -19.17 -34.72
N ASP A 86 9.39 -18.80 -33.91
CA ASP A 86 9.40 -19.03 -32.46
C ASP A 86 8.93 -17.80 -31.69
N ASN A 87 8.95 -16.63 -32.34
CA ASN A 87 8.55 -15.36 -31.75
C ASN A 87 7.44 -14.72 -32.60
N LEU A 88 6.34 -14.36 -31.96
CA LEU A 88 5.22 -13.67 -32.59
C LEU A 88 4.87 -12.40 -31.84
N THR A 89 4.80 -11.28 -32.56
CA THR A 89 4.27 -10.02 -32.05
C THR A 89 3.10 -9.57 -32.93
N LEU A 90 1.92 -9.48 -32.33
CA LEU A 90 0.72 -8.95 -32.96
C LEU A 90 0.35 -7.64 -32.27
N ALA A 91 0.24 -6.56 -33.03
CA ALA A 91 -0.10 -5.25 -32.50
C ALA A 91 -1.23 -4.60 -33.31
N SER A 92 -2.25 -4.09 -32.64
CA SER A 92 -3.38 -3.39 -33.24
C SER A 92 -3.79 -2.19 -32.39
N ASP A 93 -3.71 -1.00 -32.96
CA ASP A 93 -4.24 0.23 -32.39
C ASP A 93 -5.76 0.28 -32.50
N GLY A 94 -6.41 -0.64 -31.79
CA GLY A 94 -7.82 -0.97 -31.90
C GLY A 94 -8.08 -2.39 -31.42
N LEU A 95 -8.50 -3.26 -32.34
CA LEU A 95 -9.01 -4.60 -32.04
C LEU A 95 -7.98 -5.67 -32.44
N LEU A 96 -7.75 -6.63 -31.54
CA LEU A 96 -7.23 -7.94 -31.89
C LEU A 96 -8.34 -8.96 -31.63
N SER A 97 -8.92 -9.49 -32.70
CA SER A 97 -10.12 -10.32 -32.65
C SER A 97 -9.83 -11.78 -32.99
N PHE A 98 -10.58 -12.71 -32.41
CA PHE A 98 -10.49 -14.13 -32.70
C PHE A 98 -11.73 -14.60 -33.47
N ASP A 99 -11.51 -15.21 -34.63
CA ASP A 99 -12.57 -15.72 -35.51
C ASP A 99 -12.70 -17.24 -35.39
N GLY A 100 -13.53 -17.66 -34.44
CA GLY A 100 -13.71 -19.06 -34.05
C GLY A 100 -12.55 -19.61 -33.23
N ASP A 101 -12.51 -20.94 -33.13
CA ASP A 101 -11.48 -21.64 -32.35
C ASP A 101 -10.07 -21.33 -32.85
N VAL A 102 -9.16 -21.10 -31.92
CA VAL A 102 -7.74 -20.84 -32.18
C VAL A 102 -6.90 -21.61 -31.17
N ALA A 103 -5.97 -22.42 -31.66
CA ALA A 103 -4.92 -23.03 -30.85
C ALA A 103 -3.57 -22.64 -31.44
N LEU A 104 -2.80 -21.80 -30.72
CA LEU A 104 -1.50 -21.30 -31.14
C LEU A 104 -0.44 -21.59 -30.07
N SER A 105 0.69 -22.18 -30.48
CA SER A 105 1.86 -22.38 -29.62
C SER A 105 3.13 -21.81 -30.27
N MET A 106 3.91 -21.04 -29.52
CA MET A 106 5.16 -20.45 -29.95
C MET A 106 6.36 -21.10 -29.25
N GLY A 107 7.49 -21.25 -29.96
CA GLY A 107 8.70 -21.87 -29.41
C GLY A 107 9.49 -21.00 -28.41
N GLN A 108 9.25 -19.69 -28.38
CA GLN A 108 9.95 -18.76 -27.48
C GLN A 108 9.01 -17.70 -26.89
N SER A 109 8.42 -16.83 -27.71
CA SER A 109 7.62 -15.72 -27.18
C SER A 109 6.36 -15.38 -27.99
N LEU A 110 5.34 -14.93 -27.27
CA LEU A 110 4.10 -14.39 -27.82
C LEU A 110 3.81 -13.02 -27.18
N ASN A 111 3.77 -11.97 -27.99
CA ASN A 111 3.48 -10.61 -27.56
C ASN A 111 2.22 -10.10 -28.25
N LEU A 112 1.18 -9.79 -27.49
CA LEU A 112 -0.07 -9.22 -27.99
C LEU A 112 -0.24 -7.80 -27.48
N HIS A 113 -0.34 -6.84 -28.39
CA HIS A 113 -0.55 -5.43 -28.11
C HIS A 113 -1.87 -4.96 -28.72
N ALA A 114 -2.90 -4.73 -27.93
CA ALA A 114 -4.18 -4.27 -28.45
C ALA A 114 -4.89 -3.36 -27.45
N ARG A 115 -5.77 -2.47 -27.92
CA ARG A 115 -6.68 -1.76 -26.98
C ARG A 115 -7.74 -2.71 -26.45
N VAL A 116 -8.20 -3.61 -27.32
CA VAL A 116 -9.29 -4.53 -27.05
C VAL A 116 -8.96 -5.90 -27.64
N LEU A 117 -9.09 -6.94 -26.82
CA LEU A 117 -9.23 -8.32 -27.28
C LEU A 117 -10.72 -8.67 -27.39
N GLY A 118 -11.13 -9.42 -28.40
CA GLY A 118 -12.54 -9.82 -28.49
C GLY A 118 -12.79 -10.95 -29.47
N LEU A 119 -14.03 -11.40 -29.53
CA LEU A 119 -14.47 -12.29 -30.60
C LEU A 119 -14.80 -11.47 -31.85
N ALA A 120 -14.44 -12.00 -33.02
CA ALA A 120 -14.94 -11.47 -34.28
C ALA A 120 -16.48 -11.54 -34.31
N ASP A 121 -17.10 -10.67 -35.09
CA ASP A 121 -18.57 -10.48 -35.10
C ASP A 121 -19.32 -11.81 -35.33
N GLU A 122 -18.85 -12.61 -36.28
CA GLU A 122 -19.46 -13.88 -36.71
C GLU A 122 -18.90 -15.13 -36.00
N ALA A 123 -18.06 -14.96 -34.96
CA ALA A 123 -17.52 -16.10 -34.23
C ALA A 123 -18.65 -16.92 -33.54
N PRO A 124 -18.52 -18.24 -33.35
CA PRO A 124 -19.49 -18.99 -32.54
C PRO A 124 -19.46 -18.59 -31.05
N ASP A 125 -20.60 -18.67 -30.35
CA ASP A 125 -20.72 -18.35 -28.91
C ASP A 125 -19.87 -19.28 -28.03
N ASP A 126 -19.55 -20.48 -28.50
CA ASP A 126 -18.76 -21.50 -27.80
C ASP A 126 -17.27 -21.50 -28.20
N THR A 127 -16.81 -20.44 -28.87
CA THR A 127 -15.41 -20.26 -29.32
C THR A 127 -14.40 -20.48 -28.19
N ARG A 128 -13.34 -21.24 -28.49
CA ARG A 128 -12.20 -21.49 -27.60
C ARG A 128 -10.90 -20.97 -28.19
N VAL A 129 -10.27 -20.05 -27.47
CA VAL A 129 -8.97 -19.49 -27.83
C VAL A 129 -7.92 -19.97 -26.83
N GLU A 130 -6.94 -20.72 -27.32
CA GLU A 130 -5.81 -21.26 -26.54
C GLU A 130 -4.50 -20.74 -27.12
N LEU A 131 -3.76 -19.95 -26.32
CA LEU A 131 -2.50 -19.34 -26.70
C LEU A 131 -1.40 -19.81 -25.73
N ALA A 132 -0.28 -20.29 -26.25
CA ALA A 132 0.82 -20.80 -25.44
C ALA A 132 2.19 -20.35 -25.93
N ALA A 133 3.08 -19.98 -25.01
CA ALA A 133 4.51 -19.77 -25.29
C ALA A 133 5.32 -19.89 -23.99
N PRO A 134 6.65 -20.08 -24.02
CA PRO A 134 7.46 -19.96 -22.82
C PRO A 134 7.32 -18.58 -22.14
N TYR A 135 7.35 -17.51 -22.93
CA TYR A 135 7.20 -16.13 -22.47
C TYR A 135 6.02 -15.47 -23.18
N VAL A 136 5.04 -14.99 -22.42
CA VAL A 136 3.87 -14.29 -22.97
C VAL A 136 3.80 -12.87 -22.43
N ARG A 137 3.53 -11.90 -23.31
CA ARG A 137 3.19 -10.54 -22.93
C ARG A 137 1.83 -10.16 -23.49
N LEU A 138 0.93 -9.71 -22.62
CA LEU A 138 -0.34 -9.07 -22.97
C LEU A 138 -0.24 -7.58 -22.62
N ALA A 139 -0.46 -6.72 -23.60
CA ALA A 139 -0.35 -5.29 -23.38
C ALA A 139 -1.43 -4.49 -24.10
N GLY A 140 -1.79 -3.36 -23.49
CA GLY A 140 -2.45 -2.27 -24.20
C GLY A 140 -1.63 -1.78 -25.39
N TYR A 141 -2.28 -1.32 -26.45
CA TYR A 141 -1.57 -0.59 -27.52
C TYR A 141 -1.22 0.82 -27.04
N GLY A 142 0.08 1.15 -27.00
CA GLY A 142 0.59 2.42 -26.50
C GLY A 142 0.35 3.61 -27.45
N GLY A 143 0.71 4.82 -26.99
CA GLY A 143 0.61 6.05 -27.77
C GLY A 143 -0.60 6.94 -27.41
N PRO A 144 -0.57 8.23 -27.80
CA PRO A 144 -1.64 9.17 -27.51
C PRO A 144 -2.91 8.81 -28.27
N THR A 145 -4.07 9.00 -27.65
CA THR A 145 -5.39 8.77 -28.26
C THR A 145 -6.06 10.05 -28.75
N THR A 146 -5.47 11.19 -28.39
CA THR A 146 -5.92 12.53 -28.75
C THR A 146 -4.73 13.39 -29.19
N ARG A 147 -5.00 14.45 -29.95
CA ARG A 147 -4.01 15.41 -30.43
C ARG A 147 -4.61 16.80 -30.44
N GLU A 148 -3.83 17.81 -30.05
CA GLU A 148 -4.27 19.21 -30.09
C GLU A 148 -4.69 19.66 -31.50
N GLY A 149 -5.73 20.49 -31.56
CA GLY A 149 -6.36 20.96 -32.79
C GLY A 149 -7.49 20.05 -33.26
N SER A 150 -7.98 20.29 -34.49
CA SER A 150 -9.07 19.51 -35.09
C SER A 150 -8.55 18.21 -35.69
N TYR A 151 -8.17 17.26 -34.83
CA TYR A 151 -7.78 15.90 -35.22
C TYR A 151 -8.75 14.85 -34.71
N ILE A 152 -8.83 13.75 -35.45
CA ILE A 152 -9.54 12.53 -35.09
C ILE A 152 -8.56 11.34 -35.16
N HIS A 153 -8.83 10.33 -34.36
CA HIS A 153 -8.06 9.10 -34.25
C HIS A 153 -9.01 7.90 -34.39
N PRO A 154 -9.27 7.41 -35.63
CA PRO A 154 -10.32 6.43 -35.95
C PRO A 154 -10.09 5.04 -35.37
N THR A 155 -10.28 4.91 -34.06
CA THR A 155 -10.16 3.67 -33.31
C THR A 155 -11.20 3.58 -32.19
N VAL A 156 -11.31 2.40 -31.59
CA VAL A 156 -12.04 2.18 -30.33
C VAL A 156 -11.11 2.47 -29.17
N GLN A 157 -11.58 3.21 -28.16
CA GLN A 157 -10.79 3.48 -26.96
C GLN A 157 -10.87 2.30 -25.98
N GLY A 158 -9.76 2.01 -25.32
CA GLY A 158 -9.71 1.15 -24.14
C GLY A 158 -9.87 1.96 -22.84
N GLY A 159 -9.85 1.28 -21.71
CA GLY A 159 -9.86 1.88 -20.37
C GLY A 159 -11.23 2.16 -19.79
N GLN A 160 -11.23 2.93 -18.70
CA GLN A 160 -12.41 3.26 -17.90
C GLN A 160 -13.49 4.02 -18.70
N ALA A 161 -13.09 4.76 -19.73
CA ALA A 161 -13.98 5.50 -20.62
C ALA A 161 -14.49 4.68 -21.82
N ALA A 162 -13.98 3.45 -22.01
CA ALA A 162 -14.45 2.57 -23.07
C ALA A 162 -15.91 2.18 -22.82
N GLY A 163 -16.72 2.20 -23.88
CA GLY A 163 -18.07 1.66 -23.78
C GLY A 163 -18.03 0.13 -23.67
N ILE A 164 -18.91 -0.41 -22.82
CA ILE A 164 -19.09 -1.85 -22.64
C ILE A 164 -19.87 -2.39 -23.85
N SER A 165 -19.46 -3.56 -24.37
CA SER A 165 -20.23 -4.29 -25.40
C SER A 165 -21.71 -4.38 -25.02
N SER A 166 -22.62 -4.19 -25.98
CA SER A 166 -24.04 -4.46 -25.73
C SER A 166 -24.41 -5.92 -25.91
N GLN A 167 -23.47 -6.72 -26.40
CA GLN A 167 -23.59 -8.16 -26.54
C GLN A 167 -23.15 -8.85 -25.23
N ALA A 168 -23.75 -10.00 -24.92
CA ALA A 168 -23.30 -10.80 -23.80
C ALA A 168 -21.88 -11.33 -24.05
N PRO A 169 -21.02 -11.44 -23.01
CA PRO A 169 -19.75 -12.12 -23.15
C PRO A 169 -19.97 -13.59 -23.52
N ALA A 170 -19.07 -14.17 -24.33
CA ALA A 170 -19.19 -15.53 -24.84
C ALA A 170 -17.81 -16.19 -25.02
N GLY A 171 -17.76 -17.52 -25.12
CA GLY A 171 -16.51 -18.27 -25.32
C GLY A 171 -15.49 -18.13 -24.18
N THR A 172 -14.30 -18.70 -24.42
CA THR A 172 -13.19 -18.71 -23.45
C THR A 172 -11.86 -18.30 -24.08
N LEU A 173 -11.09 -17.47 -23.37
CA LEU A 173 -9.70 -17.16 -23.69
C LEU A 173 -8.76 -17.75 -22.65
N GLN A 174 -7.87 -18.63 -23.07
CA GLN A 174 -6.83 -19.22 -22.24
C GLN A 174 -5.44 -18.85 -22.77
N VAL A 175 -4.64 -18.22 -21.92
CA VAL A 175 -3.27 -17.83 -22.21
C VAL A 175 -2.35 -18.54 -21.23
N ARG A 176 -1.44 -19.36 -21.76
CA ARG A 176 -0.48 -20.14 -20.99
C ARG A 176 0.95 -19.68 -21.26
N ALA A 177 1.65 -19.29 -20.21
CA ALA A 177 3.09 -19.10 -20.24
C ALA A 177 3.78 -20.27 -19.52
N ASP A 178 4.83 -20.87 -20.09
CA ASP A 178 5.55 -21.92 -19.35
C ASP A 178 6.47 -21.32 -18.27
N GLN A 179 6.96 -20.10 -18.49
CA GLN A 179 7.97 -19.43 -17.66
C GLN A 179 7.47 -18.12 -17.06
N LEU A 180 6.97 -17.19 -17.89
CA LEU A 180 6.57 -15.86 -17.44
C LEU A 180 5.43 -15.31 -18.28
N LEU A 181 4.38 -14.84 -17.60
CA LEU A 181 3.28 -14.07 -18.19
C LEU A 181 3.38 -12.62 -17.71
N GLU A 182 3.46 -11.67 -18.64
CA GLU A 182 3.51 -10.24 -18.33
C GLU A 182 2.24 -9.51 -18.78
N LEU A 183 1.74 -8.61 -17.93
CA LEU A 183 0.69 -7.65 -18.29
C LEU A 183 1.23 -6.21 -18.25
N ARG A 184 0.81 -5.39 -19.21
CA ARG A 184 1.19 -3.97 -19.27
C ARG A 184 0.10 -3.10 -19.89
N ASP A 185 0.08 -1.81 -19.53
CA ASP A 185 -0.82 -0.82 -20.13
C ASP A 185 -2.30 -1.18 -19.93
N ILE A 186 -3.19 -0.50 -20.65
CA ILE A 186 -4.64 -0.67 -20.51
C ILE A 186 -5.15 -1.64 -21.57
N LEU A 187 -5.74 -2.75 -21.13
CA LEU A 187 -6.29 -3.80 -21.97
C LEU A 187 -7.76 -4.09 -21.60
N ASN A 188 -8.64 -4.07 -22.60
CA ASN A 188 -10.04 -4.45 -22.44
C ASN A 188 -10.32 -5.77 -23.15
N THR A 189 -11.32 -6.50 -22.66
CA THR A 189 -11.96 -7.58 -23.43
C THR A 189 -13.39 -7.17 -23.79
N GLY A 190 -13.69 -7.15 -25.09
CA GLY A 190 -14.91 -6.57 -25.63
C GLY A 190 -14.98 -5.05 -25.53
N VAL A 191 -15.79 -4.44 -26.39
CA VAL A 191 -15.98 -2.98 -26.47
C VAL A 191 -17.24 -2.62 -27.23
N ARG A 192 -17.79 -1.45 -26.94
CA ARG A 192 -18.75 -0.73 -27.79
C ARG A 192 -18.33 0.73 -27.92
N GLY A 193 -17.95 1.19 -29.11
CA GLY A 193 -17.49 2.57 -29.26
C GLY A 193 -16.95 2.93 -30.64
N GLY A 194 -16.18 4.03 -30.68
CA GLY A 194 -15.47 4.50 -31.86
C GLY A 194 -16.12 5.70 -32.59
N THR A 195 -17.36 6.06 -32.27
CA THR A 195 -18.07 7.19 -32.91
C THR A 195 -17.95 8.51 -32.16
N ALA A 196 -17.22 8.58 -31.04
CA ALA A 196 -16.99 9.85 -30.36
C ALA A 196 -16.28 10.84 -31.30
N VAL A 197 -16.45 12.14 -31.09
CA VAL A 197 -15.93 13.18 -32.00
C VAL A 197 -14.42 13.05 -32.22
N THR A 198 -13.67 12.70 -31.17
CA THR A 198 -12.21 12.50 -31.22
C THR A 198 -11.80 11.16 -31.82
N GLU A 199 -12.67 10.16 -31.80
CA GLU A 199 -12.44 8.84 -32.40
C GLU A 199 -12.72 8.94 -33.91
N GLY A 200 -13.95 9.33 -34.28
CA GLY A 200 -14.29 9.64 -35.67
C GLY A 200 -14.45 8.43 -36.59
N LEU A 201 -14.74 7.23 -36.06
CA LEU A 201 -15.23 6.13 -36.89
C LEU A 201 -16.59 6.50 -37.53
N PRO A 202 -16.86 6.06 -38.76
CA PRO A 202 -18.12 6.32 -39.45
C PRO A 202 -19.29 5.47 -38.92
N ALA A 203 -19.00 4.39 -38.19
CA ALA A 203 -19.98 3.51 -37.60
C ALA A 203 -19.50 3.03 -36.22
N LEU A 204 -20.46 2.69 -35.37
CA LEU A 204 -20.20 2.11 -34.06
C LEU A 204 -19.64 0.69 -34.23
N VAL A 205 -18.58 0.39 -33.50
CA VAL A 205 -18.08 -0.98 -33.37
C VAL A 205 -18.61 -1.56 -32.07
N ASP A 206 -19.12 -2.79 -32.13
CA ASP A 206 -19.46 -3.61 -30.97
C ASP A 206 -18.79 -4.97 -31.13
N ARG A 207 -17.99 -5.37 -30.15
CA ARG A 207 -17.30 -6.66 -30.08
C ARG A 207 -17.50 -7.22 -28.68
N ARG A 208 -18.03 -8.43 -28.59
CA ARG A 208 -18.17 -9.12 -27.30
C ARG A 208 -16.81 -9.52 -26.72
N GLY A 209 -16.74 -9.48 -25.40
CA GLY A 209 -15.63 -10.04 -24.62
C GLY A 209 -15.85 -11.53 -24.34
N PHE A 210 -14.95 -12.10 -23.54
CA PHE A 210 -14.99 -13.52 -23.17
C PHE A 210 -15.85 -13.75 -21.94
N ASP A 211 -16.60 -14.86 -21.91
CA ASP A 211 -17.38 -15.25 -20.72
C ASP A 211 -16.48 -15.79 -19.61
N GLY A 212 -15.38 -16.46 -19.99
CA GLY A 212 -14.30 -16.86 -19.11
C GLY A 212 -12.92 -16.55 -19.69
N MET A 213 -12.01 -16.09 -18.84
CA MET A 213 -10.62 -15.82 -19.19
C MET A 213 -9.67 -16.48 -18.19
N GLU A 214 -8.64 -17.15 -18.69
CA GLU A 214 -7.64 -17.81 -17.87
C GLU A 214 -6.24 -17.34 -18.28
N LEU A 215 -5.53 -16.73 -17.34
CA LEU A 215 -4.13 -16.35 -17.47
C LEU A 215 -3.29 -17.25 -16.56
N VAL A 216 -2.54 -18.17 -17.16
CA VAL A 216 -1.82 -19.22 -16.46
C VAL A 216 -0.33 -19.12 -16.76
N SER A 217 0.52 -19.10 -15.73
CA SER A 217 1.98 -19.16 -15.84
C SER A 217 2.53 -20.35 -15.04
N GLY A 218 3.38 -21.16 -15.67
CA GLY A 218 4.14 -22.21 -14.97
C GLY A 218 5.19 -21.65 -13.99
N GLY A 219 5.65 -20.42 -14.26
CA GLY A 219 6.46 -19.61 -13.35
C GLY A 219 5.69 -18.38 -12.89
N ASP A 220 6.23 -17.19 -13.11
CA ASP A 220 5.72 -15.96 -12.52
C ASP A 220 4.65 -15.29 -13.40
N LEU A 221 3.75 -14.53 -12.80
CA LEU A 221 2.89 -13.56 -13.49
C LEU A 221 3.22 -12.15 -12.98
N ARG A 222 3.69 -11.28 -13.89
CA ARG A 222 4.24 -9.97 -13.55
C ARG A 222 3.45 -8.83 -14.19
N PHE A 223 3.06 -7.83 -13.39
CA PHE A 223 2.50 -6.59 -13.91
C PHE A 223 3.58 -5.53 -14.09
N LEU A 224 3.73 -4.98 -15.30
CA LEU A 224 4.74 -3.97 -15.62
C LEU A 224 4.20 -2.55 -15.47
N ALA A 225 5.10 -1.57 -15.33
CA ALA A 225 4.72 -0.16 -15.38
C ALA A 225 4.19 0.19 -16.79
N ALA A 226 3.06 0.90 -16.84
CA ALA A 226 2.47 1.35 -18.09
C ALA A 226 3.40 2.35 -18.81
N THR A 227 3.37 2.32 -20.13
CA THR A 227 4.03 3.31 -21.01
C THR A 227 3.32 4.67 -20.97
N GLN A 228 2.04 4.67 -20.63
CA GLN A 228 1.16 5.84 -20.62
C GLN A 228 0.60 6.11 -19.22
N THR A 229 0.02 7.30 -19.03
CA THR A 229 -0.68 7.65 -17.79
C THR A 229 -1.90 6.73 -17.56
N GLY A 230 -2.20 6.42 -16.29
CA GLY A 230 -3.34 5.59 -15.91
C GLY A 230 -3.01 4.18 -15.40
N GLY A 231 -1.74 3.77 -15.44
CA GLY A 231 -1.29 2.48 -14.92
C GLY A 231 -1.63 1.29 -15.83
N THR A 232 -1.25 0.10 -15.40
CA THR A 232 -1.56 -1.16 -16.10
C THR A 232 -2.93 -1.64 -15.64
N VAL A 233 -3.89 -1.82 -16.57
CA VAL A 233 -5.26 -2.18 -16.21
C VAL A 233 -5.83 -3.24 -17.13
N LEU A 234 -6.39 -4.31 -16.56
CA LEU A 234 -7.15 -5.33 -17.28
C LEU A 234 -8.64 -5.22 -16.95
N TYR A 235 -9.48 -5.04 -17.98
CA TYR A 235 -10.93 -5.07 -17.85
C TYR A 235 -11.52 -6.31 -18.55
N THR A 236 -12.22 -7.16 -17.80
CA THR A 236 -13.02 -8.26 -18.36
C THR A 236 -14.46 -8.27 -17.86
N PRO A 237 -15.45 -8.45 -18.73
CA PRO A 237 -16.86 -8.56 -18.34
C PRO A 237 -17.21 -9.93 -17.74
N GLY A 238 -16.38 -10.96 -17.98
CA GLY A 238 -16.59 -12.34 -17.54
C GLY A 238 -15.81 -12.72 -16.29
N ASP A 239 -15.75 -14.04 -16.05
CA ASP A 239 -14.92 -14.64 -15.00
C ASP A 239 -13.43 -14.57 -15.36
N LEU A 240 -12.57 -14.46 -14.36
CA LEU A 240 -11.12 -14.42 -14.54
C LEU A 240 -10.40 -15.37 -13.58
N LEU A 241 -9.52 -16.22 -14.13
CA LEU A 241 -8.52 -16.97 -13.37
C LEU A 241 -7.13 -16.37 -13.61
N LEU A 242 -6.43 -16.05 -12.54
CA LEU A 242 -5.00 -15.74 -12.53
C LEU A 242 -4.26 -16.87 -11.80
N ALA A 243 -3.48 -17.67 -12.51
CA ALA A 243 -2.74 -18.79 -11.91
C ALA A 243 -1.24 -18.67 -12.21
N ALA A 244 -0.40 -18.67 -11.16
CA ALA A 244 1.05 -18.59 -11.30
C ALA A 244 1.77 -19.22 -10.11
N ALA A 245 3.08 -19.38 -10.19
CA ALA A 245 3.92 -19.70 -9.04
C ALA A 245 3.88 -18.57 -8.01
N GLN A 246 3.90 -17.33 -8.50
CA GLN A 246 3.65 -16.11 -7.75
C GLN A 246 3.19 -14.99 -8.70
N ILE A 247 2.45 -14.04 -8.15
CA ILE A 247 1.90 -12.88 -8.87
C ILE A 247 2.36 -11.59 -8.18
N TYR A 248 2.94 -10.66 -8.92
CA TYR A 248 3.46 -9.41 -8.35
C TYR A 248 3.57 -8.26 -9.37
N PRO A 249 3.51 -6.99 -8.91
CA PRO A 249 3.90 -5.84 -9.73
C PRO A 249 5.42 -5.68 -9.77
N ALA A 250 5.95 -5.25 -10.91
CA ALA A 250 7.33 -4.76 -11.05
C ALA A 250 7.60 -3.54 -10.15
N THR A 251 8.88 -3.18 -9.98
CA THR A 251 9.27 -2.04 -9.14
C THR A 251 8.53 -0.77 -9.54
N GLY A 252 7.83 -0.15 -8.58
CA GLY A 252 7.03 1.07 -8.79
C GLY A 252 5.84 0.93 -9.74
N ALA A 253 5.55 -0.26 -10.27
CA ALA A 253 4.44 -0.46 -11.19
C ALA A 253 3.10 -0.45 -10.45
N ALA A 254 2.12 0.27 -10.98
CA ALA A 254 0.75 0.28 -10.48
C ALA A 254 -0.16 -0.52 -11.43
N ALA A 255 -0.83 -1.53 -10.90
CA ALA A 255 -1.67 -2.45 -11.67
C ALA A 255 -3.06 -2.61 -11.07
N THR A 256 -4.08 -2.72 -11.93
CA THR A 256 -5.47 -2.99 -11.54
C THR A 256 -6.10 -4.05 -12.43
N VAL A 257 -6.85 -4.98 -11.84
CA VAL A 257 -7.60 -6.01 -12.56
C VAL A 257 -9.07 -5.93 -12.17
N HIS A 258 -9.95 -5.91 -13.17
CA HIS A 258 -11.40 -5.92 -13.00
C HIS A 258 -12.02 -7.14 -13.70
N ALA A 259 -12.60 -8.04 -12.92
CA ALA A 259 -13.45 -9.12 -13.42
C ALA A 259 -14.94 -8.78 -13.19
N GLY A 260 -15.83 -9.21 -14.10
CA GLY A 260 -17.23 -8.80 -14.06
C GLY A 260 -17.46 -7.29 -14.30
N TRP A 261 -16.58 -6.62 -15.05
CA TRP A 261 -16.63 -5.18 -15.28
C TRP A 261 -17.88 -4.76 -16.07
N ARG A 262 -18.62 -3.77 -15.55
CA ARG A 262 -19.85 -3.20 -16.16
C ARG A 262 -19.76 -1.69 -16.39
N GLY A 263 -18.55 -1.13 -16.39
CA GLY A 263 -18.30 0.30 -16.56
C GLY A 263 -18.17 1.08 -15.25
N ASN A 264 -17.71 2.33 -15.36
CA ASN A 264 -17.25 3.16 -14.24
C ASN A 264 -18.30 3.45 -13.15
N SER A 265 -19.59 3.51 -13.51
CA SER A 265 -20.66 3.88 -12.58
C SER A 265 -21.50 2.69 -12.14
N SER A 266 -21.01 1.47 -12.37
CA SER A 266 -21.70 0.23 -12.10
C SER A 266 -20.96 -0.59 -11.05
N ALA A 267 -21.71 -1.28 -10.19
CA ALA A 267 -21.16 -2.39 -9.43
C ALA A 267 -20.69 -3.50 -10.39
N TYR A 268 -19.79 -4.36 -9.91
CA TYR A 268 -19.43 -5.56 -10.64
C TYR A 268 -20.68 -6.43 -10.90
N ALA A 269 -20.61 -7.23 -11.95
CA ALA A 269 -21.59 -8.31 -12.16
C ALA A 269 -21.57 -9.24 -10.94
N SER A 270 -22.70 -9.33 -10.23
CA SER A 270 -22.80 -10.03 -8.92
C SER A 270 -22.54 -11.54 -8.99
N ASP A 271 -22.62 -12.12 -10.18
CA ASP A 271 -22.40 -13.54 -10.46
C ASP A 271 -20.98 -13.84 -10.95
N ARG A 272 -20.11 -12.83 -11.05
CA ARG A 272 -18.77 -12.96 -11.62
C ARG A 272 -17.67 -12.96 -10.57
N ARG A 273 -16.65 -13.75 -10.84
CA ARG A 273 -15.56 -14.03 -9.90
C ARG A 273 -14.18 -13.79 -10.47
N LEU A 274 -13.27 -13.42 -9.58
CA LEU A 274 -11.83 -13.45 -9.80
C LEU A 274 -11.22 -14.54 -8.91
N VAL A 275 -10.62 -15.54 -9.54
CA VAL A 275 -9.91 -16.62 -8.85
C VAL A 275 -8.41 -16.43 -9.00
N ILE A 276 -7.68 -16.49 -7.90
CA ILE A 276 -6.22 -16.50 -7.87
C ILE A 276 -5.77 -17.88 -7.41
N ALA A 277 -4.89 -18.54 -8.16
CA ALA A 277 -4.44 -19.90 -7.88
C ALA A 277 -2.92 -20.07 -8.00
N ARG A 278 -2.40 -21.13 -7.38
CA ARG A 278 -1.00 -21.56 -7.52
C ARG A 278 -0.86 -22.53 -8.69
N THR A 279 0.26 -22.48 -9.40
CA THR A 279 0.65 -23.50 -10.38
C THR A 279 1.70 -24.48 -9.86
N ILE A 280 2.29 -24.20 -8.69
CA ILE A 280 3.27 -25.06 -8.02
C ILE A 280 3.02 -25.11 -6.50
N ASP A 281 3.43 -26.22 -5.87
CA ASP A 281 3.23 -26.48 -4.44
C ASP A 281 4.26 -25.76 -3.54
N THR A 282 5.43 -25.40 -4.09
CA THR A 282 6.50 -24.72 -3.35
C THR A 282 6.32 -23.21 -3.37
N THR A 283 6.74 -22.53 -2.30
CA THR A 283 6.75 -21.06 -2.24
C THR A 283 8.00 -20.51 -2.96
N PRO A 284 7.87 -19.72 -4.05
CA PRO A 284 9.01 -19.11 -4.72
C PRO A 284 9.77 -18.12 -3.83
N THR A 285 11.01 -17.82 -4.20
CA THR A 285 11.81 -16.75 -3.59
C THR A 285 11.19 -15.38 -3.87
N MET A 286 11.42 -14.41 -2.98
CA MET A 286 10.99 -13.02 -3.18
C MET A 286 11.43 -12.51 -4.56
N PRO A 287 10.53 -11.89 -5.35
CA PRO A 287 10.90 -11.26 -6.60
C PRO A 287 11.75 -10.01 -6.36
N TYR A 288 12.68 -9.71 -7.28
CA TYR A 288 13.41 -8.43 -7.31
C TYR A 288 12.48 -7.28 -7.74
N SER A 289 11.58 -6.88 -6.86
CA SER A 289 10.61 -5.80 -7.06
C SER A 289 10.24 -5.15 -5.73
N VAL A 290 10.15 -3.81 -5.70
CA VAL A 290 9.65 -3.06 -4.53
C VAL A 290 8.73 -1.90 -4.90
N PHE A 291 7.93 -1.41 -3.95
CA PHE A 291 7.08 -0.22 -4.11
C PHE A 291 6.04 -0.27 -5.25
N GLY A 292 5.74 -1.46 -5.78
CA GLY A 292 4.64 -1.67 -6.72
C GLY A 292 3.28 -1.74 -6.03
N SER A 293 2.20 -1.50 -6.76
CA SER A 293 0.83 -1.64 -6.24
C SER A 293 -0.02 -2.53 -7.13
N LEU A 294 -0.83 -3.39 -6.49
CA LEU A 294 -1.73 -4.33 -7.16
C LEU A 294 -3.14 -4.21 -6.56
N THR A 295 -4.12 -3.83 -7.39
CA THR A 295 -5.55 -3.83 -7.02
C THR A 295 -6.29 -4.90 -7.82
N LEU A 296 -7.00 -5.79 -7.12
CA LEU A 296 -7.77 -6.88 -7.72
C LEU A 296 -9.25 -6.71 -7.36
N GLY A 297 -10.11 -6.55 -8.36
CA GLY A 297 -11.54 -6.22 -8.17
C GLY A 297 -12.48 -7.17 -8.90
N ALA A 298 -13.48 -7.67 -8.17
CA ALA A 298 -14.61 -8.44 -8.67
C ALA A 298 -15.78 -8.37 -7.67
N ALA A 299 -16.93 -8.97 -8.00
CA ALA A 299 -18.00 -9.19 -7.02
C ALA A 299 -17.57 -10.21 -5.95
N THR A 300 -16.99 -11.32 -6.38
CA THR A 300 -16.37 -12.32 -5.49
C THR A 300 -14.91 -12.54 -5.87
N ILE A 301 -14.02 -12.52 -4.87
CA ILE A 301 -12.59 -12.77 -5.03
C ILE A 301 -12.20 -13.99 -4.20
N ASP A 302 -11.67 -15.00 -4.86
CA ASP A 302 -11.15 -16.21 -4.24
C ASP A 302 -9.63 -16.26 -4.38
N GLN A 303 -8.91 -15.94 -3.30
CA GLN A 303 -7.46 -15.86 -3.29
C GLN A 303 -6.86 -17.14 -2.70
N GLY A 304 -6.47 -18.08 -3.57
CA GLY A 304 -5.78 -19.33 -3.24
C GLY A 304 -4.32 -19.38 -3.73
N GLY A 305 -3.78 -18.25 -4.17
CA GLY A 305 -2.47 -18.13 -4.81
C GLY A 305 -1.37 -17.56 -3.92
N ILE A 306 -0.26 -17.13 -4.55
CA ILE A 306 0.76 -16.28 -3.92
C ILE A 306 0.71 -14.90 -4.58
N LEU A 307 0.27 -13.88 -3.82
CA LEU A 307 0.32 -12.47 -4.20
C LEU A 307 1.44 -11.77 -3.43
N ARG A 308 2.28 -11.00 -4.12
CA ARG A 308 3.37 -10.22 -3.51
C ARG A 308 3.41 -8.79 -4.03
N ALA A 309 3.70 -7.85 -3.13
CA ALA A 309 4.14 -6.50 -3.47
C ALA A 309 5.11 -6.01 -2.40
N PRO A 310 6.39 -6.45 -2.42
CA PRO A 310 7.34 -6.12 -1.37
C PRO A 310 7.50 -4.61 -1.19
N MET A 311 7.39 -4.11 0.04
CA MET A 311 7.34 -2.66 0.34
C MET A 311 6.35 -1.87 -0.53
N GLY A 312 5.31 -2.53 -1.03
CA GLY A 312 4.30 -1.98 -1.90
C GLY A 312 2.92 -2.18 -1.32
N SER A 313 1.90 -2.18 -2.17
CA SER A 313 0.53 -2.37 -1.72
C SER A 313 -0.26 -3.41 -2.49
N ILE A 314 -1.09 -4.16 -1.77
CA ILE A 314 -2.07 -5.10 -2.33
C ILE A 314 -3.46 -4.69 -1.85
N THR A 315 -4.39 -4.52 -2.78
CA THR A 315 -5.80 -4.24 -2.49
C THR A 315 -6.65 -5.34 -3.11
N LEU A 316 -7.36 -6.10 -2.29
CA LEU A 316 -8.37 -7.06 -2.72
C LEU A 316 -9.76 -6.46 -2.52
N GLY A 317 -10.51 -6.40 -3.60
CA GLY A 317 -11.83 -5.78 -3.65
C GLY A 317 -11.77 -4.26 -3.81
N HIS A 318 -12.95 -3.64 -3.84
CA HIS A 318 -13.07 -2.21 -4.02
C HIS A 318 -14.18 -1.60 -3.14
N ALA A 319 -13.85 -0.50 -2.45
CA ALA A 319 -14.74 0.16 -1.49
C ALA A 319 -15.60 1.28 -2.10
N GLY A 320 -15.32 1.68 -3.35
CA GLY A 320 -16.00 2.77 -4.07
C GLY A 320 -17.33 2.36 -4.74
N THR A 321 -17.55 2.86 -5.96
CA THR A 321 -18.75 2.57 -6.77
C THR A 321 -18.79 1.10 -7.24
N HIS A 322 -17.62 0.51 -7.48
CA HIS A 322 -17.48 -0.91 -7.82
C HIS A 322 -17.53 -1.75 -6.55
N ARG A 323 -18.71 -2.27 -6.20
CA ARG A 323 -18.90 -3.00 -4.95
C ARG A 323 -18.38 -4.44 -5.04
N THR A 324 -17.48 -4.80 -4.13
CA THR A 324 -17.10 -6.19 -3.87
C THR A 324 -17.98 -6.75 -2.77
N GLN A 325 -18.61 -7.90 -3.04
CA GLN A 325 -19.49 -8.59 -2.10
C GLN A 325 -18.68 -9.46 -1.14
N ALA A 326 -17.75 -10.27 -1.67
CA ALA A 326 -16.98 -11.21 -0.86
C ALA A 326 -15.50 -11.23 -1.27
N VAL A 327 -14.62 -11.28 -0.26
CA VAL A 327 -13.20 -11.60 -0.41
C VAL A 327 -12.89 -12.81 0.47
N ASN A 328 -12.44 -13.90 -0.15
CA ASN A 328 -12.09 -15.14 0.53
C ASN A 328 -10.58 -15.40 0.36
N LEU A 329 -9.83 -15.45 1.46
CA LEU A 329 -8.45 -15.97 1.46
C LEU A 329 -8.51 -17.47 1.78
N LEU A 330 -8.13 -18.30 0.81
CA LEU A 330 -8.31 -19.74 0.86
C LEU A 330 -7.09 -20.46 1.49
N PRO A 331 -7.24 -21.70 1.97
CA PRO A 331 -6.14 -22.46 2.58
C PRO A 331 -4.92 -22.57 1.65
N GLY A 332 -3.72 -22.36 2.21
CA GLY A 332 -2.44 -22.44 1.49
C GLY A 332 -2.08 -21.20 0.66
N SER A 333 -2.90 -20.16 0.72
CA SER A 333 -2.64 -18.89 0.06
C SER A 333 -1.64 -18.02 0.84
N ILE A 334 -0.90 -17.17 0.12
CA ILE A 334 0.00 -16.16 0.70
C ILE A 334 -0.34 -14.82 0.05
N THR A 335 -0.65 -13.81 0.87
CA THR A 335 -0.74 -12.41 0.44
C THR A 335 0.29 -11.61 1.25
N SER A 336 1.35 -11.14 0.60
CA SER A 336 2.53 -10.57 1.26
C SER A 336 2.92 -9.19 0.71
N VAL A 337 3.19 -8.25 1.62
CA VAL A 337 3.84 -6.96 1.32
C VAL A 337 5.22 -6.85 1.99
N SER A 338 5.68 -7.93 2.62
CA SER A 338 7.01 -8.04 3.21
C SER A 338 8.10 -8.04 2.14
N ALA A 339 9.25 -7.46 2.47
CA ALA A 339 10.49 -7.62 1.70
C ALA A 339 11.48 -8.55 2.43
N GLY A 340 11.03 -9.28 3.46
CA GLY A 340 11.84 -10.24 4.20
C GLY A 340 12.57 -11.22 3.28
N GLY A 341 13.89 -11.28 3.42
CA GLY A 341 14.76 -12.14 2.60
C GLY A 341 15.11 -11.58 1.21
N LEU A 342 14.72 -10.34 0.89
CA LEU A 342 15.11 -9.64 -0.33
C LEU A 342 16.33 -8.75 -0.08
N ALA A 343 17.38 -8.89 -0.89
CA ALA A 343 18.47 -7.93 -1.00
C ALA A 343 18.54 -7.40 -2.44
N MET A 344 18.25 -6.11 -2.64
CA MET A 344 18.03 -5.54 -3.97
C MET A 344 18.71 -4.18 -4.11
N PRO A 345 19.36 -3.86 -5.24
CA PRO A 345 19.83 -2.50 -5.49
C PRO A 345 18.63 -1.56 -5.69
N TYR A 346 18.65 -0.41 -5.03
CA TYR A 346 17.60 0.60 -5.17
C TYR A 346 18.18 2.01 -5.05
N GLY A 347 18.65 2.56 -6.17
CA GLY A 347 19.04 3.97 -6.24
C GLY A 347 20.27 4.27 -5.40
N GLY A 348 20.33 5.48 -4.84
CA GLY A 348 21.37 5.89 -3.88
C GLY A 348 21.47 7.40 -3.75
N THR A 349 22.44 7.85 -2.95
CA THR A 349 22.71 9.28 -2.73
C THR A 349 24.17 9.61 -3.03
N VAL A 350 24.43 10.69 -3.76
CA VAL A 350 25.82 11.14 -4.04
C VAL A 350 26.39 11.96 -2.88
N ASP A 351 25.55 12.73 -2.20
CA ASP A 351 25.95 13.75 -1.22
C ASP A 351 25.45 13.48 0.21
N GLY A 352 24.61 12.46 0.40
CA GLY A 352 23.98 12.13 1.68
C GLY A 352 22.75 12.98 1.99
N VAL A 353 22.24 13.77 1.03
CA VAL A 353 21.09 14.68 1.22
C VAL A 353 19.92 14.29 0.33
N THR A 354 20.17 13.97 -0.94
CA THR A 354 19.12 13.55 -1.89
C THR A 354 19.30 12.08 -2.25
N TRP A 355 18.22 11.30 -2.17
CA TRP A 355 18.18 9.93 -2.66
C TRP A 355 17.48 9.87 -4.01
N GLU A 356 18.19 9.39 -5.03
CA GLU A 356 17.67 9.27 -6.39
C GLU A 356 17.50 7.79 -6.76
N TYR A 357 16.45 7.52 -7.52
CA TYR A 357 16.18 6.24 -8.16
C TYR A 357 15.80 6.48 -9.62
N ASP A 358 16.50 5.83 -10.56
CA ASP A 358 16.29 6.02 -12.01
C ASP A 358 16.32 7.51 -12.42
N GLY A 359 17.25 8.27 -11.83
CA GLY A 359 17.43 9.71 -12.08
C GLY A 359 16.37 10.63 -11.48
N ASN A 360 15.47 10.12 -10.63
CA ASN A 360 14.43 10.90 -9.96
C ASN A 360 14.57 10.83 -8.44
N GLU A 361 14.39 11.95 -7.75
CA GLU A 361 14.32 11.98 -6.28
C GLU A 361 13.11 11.17 -5.77
N ILE A 362 13.34 10.33 -4.76
CA ILE A 362 12.27 9.56 -4.13
C ILE A 362 11.51 10.40 -3.09
N THR A 363 10.30 9.97 -2.75
CA THR A 363 9.57 10.52 -1.60
C THR A 363 9.57 9.51 -0.45
N LEU A 364 10.13 9.91 0.69
CA LEU A 364 10.06 9.12 1.92
C LEU A 364 8.62 9.12 2.47
N LEU A 365 8.19 7.97 2.99
CA LEU A 365 6.85 7.76 3.53
C LEU A 365 6.87 7.85 5.05
N GLY A 366 5.80 8.36 5.66
CA GLY A 366 5.65 8.29 7.11
C GLY A 366 5.55 6.84 7.59
N VAL A 367 5.83 6.62 8.88
CA VAL A 367 5.63 5.31 9.53
C VAL A 367 4.19 4.82 9.28
N GLY A 368 4.03 3.50 9.12
CA GLY A 368 2.76 2.91 8.67
C GLY A 368 2.52 2.99 7.15
N GLY A 369 3.45 3.58 6.37
CA GLY A 369 3.49 3.46 4.91
C GLY A 369 2.65 4.49 4.15
N THR A 370 2.45 5.68 4.72
CA THR A 370 1.52 6.69 4.18
C THR A 370 2.19 7.90 3.54
N THR A 371 1.54 8.50 2.55
CA THR A 371 1.90 9.81 1.99
C THR A 371 1.41 10.96 2.90
N THR A 372 1.83 12.19 2.59
CA THR A 372 1.35 13.44 3.22
C THR A 372 -0.16 13.70 3.05
N THR A 373 -0.84 12.90 2.22
CA THR A 373 -2.28 12.97 1.93
C THR A 373 -3.03 11.75 2.45
N ASN A 374 -2.45 11.01 3.40
CA ASN A 374 -3.02 9.79 4.01
C ASN A 374 -3.37 8.69 2.97
N ASN A 375 -2.61 8.59 1.88
CA ASN A 375 -2.73 7.46 0.96
C ASN A 375 -1.79 6.34 1.42
N LEU A 376 -2.31 5.12 1.58
CA LEU A 376 -1.47 3.95 1.82
C LEU A 376 -0.66 3.66 0.56
N ARG A 377 0.66 3.65 0.68
CA ARG A 377 1.57 3.24 -0.38
C ARG A 377 2.24 1.91 -0.07
N VAL A 378 2.47 1.64 1.22
CA VAL A 378 2.97 0.37 1.72
C VAL A 378 1.97 -0.24 2.69
N GLY A 379 1.41 -1.41 2.36
CA GLY A 379 0.42 -2.09 3.18
C GLY A 379 -0.63 -2.85 2.37
N MET A 380 -1.58 -3.47 3.05
CA MET A 380 -2.62 -4.28 2.44
C MET A 380 -4.00 -3.70 2.69
N ALA A 381 -4.96 -3.94 1.80
CA ALA A 381 -6.36 -3.62 2.00
C ALA A 381 -7.27 -4.77 1.55
N LEU A 382 -8.19 -5.19 2.42
CA LEU A 382 -9.27 -6.14 2.14
C LEU A 382 -10.59 -5.38 2.17
N ASN A 383 -11.29 -5.34 1.04
CA ASN A 383 -12.51 -4.57 0.86
C ASN A 383 -13.67 -5.49 0.45
N GLY A 384 -14.72 -5.54 1.26
CA GLY A 384 -15.89 -6.37 0.97
C GLY A 384 -17.09 -6.08 1.87
N GLU A 385 -18.25 -6.59 1.48
CA GLU A 385 -19.39 -6.72 2.40
C GLU A 385 -19.15 -7.89 3.38
N LEU A 386 -18.48 -8.94 2.88
CA LEU A 386 -17.99 -10.10 3.62
C LEU A 386 -16.49 -10.30 3.33
N VAL A 387 -15.70 -10.54 4.37
CA VAL A 387 -14.29 -10.93 4.27
C VAL A 387 -14.09 -12.20 5.11
N ASP A 388 -13.61 -13.26 4.49
CA ASP A 388 -13.36 -14.55 5.11
C ASP A 388 -11.88 -14.92 4.92
N VAL A 389 -11.13 -15.07 6.02
CA VAL A 389 -9.74 -15.52 6.00
C VAL A 389 -9.69 -16.92 6.60
N GLN A 390 -9.55 -17.93 5.77
CA GLN A 390 -9.70 -19.33 6.19
C GLN A 390 -8.41 -19.90 6.81
N ASP A 391 -8.57 -20.98 7.56
CA ASP A 391 -7.47 -21.75 8.13
C ASP A 391 -6.42 -22.12 7.07
N GLY A 392 -5.15 -21.88 7.40
CA GLY A 392 -4.01 -22.08 6.51
C GLY A 392 -3.78 -20.98 5.46
N ALA A 393 -4.59 -19.91 5.41
CA ALA A 393 -4.28 -18.70 4.64
C ALA A 393 -3.30 -17.81 5.41
N MET A 394 -2.32 -17.23 4.71
CA MET A 394 -1.28 -16.37 5.30
C MET A 394 -1.35 -14.94 4.76
N ILE A 395 -1.44 -13.99 5.68
CA ILE A 395 -1.20 -12.57 5.46
C ILE A 395 0.19 -12.24 6.00
N ASP A 396 1.06 -11.66 5.19
CA ASP A 396 2.43 -11.36 5.59
C ASP A 396 2.71 -9.85 5.50
N LEU A 397 2.71 -9.23 6.68
CA LEU A 397 2.97 -7.82 6.93
C LEU A 397 4.38 -7.61 7.51
N SER A 398 5.23 -8.63 7.54
CA SER A 398 6.44 -8.57 8.34
C SER A 398 7.40 -7.48 7.87
N GLY A 399 8.24 -7.03 8.80
CA GLY A 399 9.44 -6.30 8.48
C GLY A 399 10.50 -7.17 7.82
N GLY A 400 11.47 -6.52 7.17
CA GLY A 400 12.68 -7.14 6.65
C GLY A 400 12.95 -6.82 5.18
N GLY A 401 14.17 -7.12 4.77
CA GLY A 401 14.72 -6.80 3.45
C GLY A 401 15.87 -5.80 3.55
N GLU A 402 16.64 -5.68 2.49
CA GLU A 402 17.79 -4.78 2.38
C GLU A 402 17.76 -4.08 1.02
N LEU A 403 17.45 -2.78 1.01
CA LEU A 403 17.60 -1.94 -0.16
C LEU A 403 18.97 -1.26 -0.15
N LEU A 404 19.84 -1.75 -1.03
CA LEU A 404 21.23 -1.31 -1.12
C LEU A 404 21.34 -0.15 -2.10
N GLY A 405 21.70 1.03 -1.61
CA GLY A 405 21.95 2.21 -2.44
C GLY A 405 23.41 2.32 -2.86
N ALA A 406 23.65 2.66 -4.12
CA ALA A 406 24.99 2.89 -4.66
C ALA A 406 24.99 3.97 -5.75
N ALA A 407 25.46 5.17 -5.40
CA ALA A 407 25.57 6.29 -6.33
C ALA A 407 27.02 6.49 -6.81
N PHE A 408 27.23 6.60 -8.12
CA PHE A 408 28.56 6.83 -8.69
C PHE A 408 29.06 8.25 -8.40
N ILE A 409 30.29 8.37 -7.92
CA ILE A 409 30.98 9.66 -7.71
C ILE A 409 32.01 9.86 -8.82
N SER A 410 31.75 10.82 -9.72
CA SER A 410 32.74 11.25 -10.72
C SER A 410 33.85 12.09 -10.07
N GLY A 411 35.12 11.77 -10.35
CA GLY A 411 36.24 12.53 -9.81
C GLY A 411 37.59 11.81 -9.86
N ARG A 412 38.37 11.93 -8.78
CA ARG A 412 39.73 11.32 -8.68
C ARG A 412 39.71 9.79 -8.81
N GLY A 413 38.60 9.15 -8.46
CA GLY A 413 38.38 7.70 -8.61
C GLY A 413 37.97 7.25 -10.01
N GLY A 414 37.87 8.16 -10.98
CA GLY A 414 37.46 7.89 -12.36
C GLY A 414 36.28 8.75 -12.81
N SER A 415 36.10 8.88 -14.13
CA SER A 415 35.01 9.65 -14.74
C SER A 415 33.91 8.75 -15.32
N THR A 416 34.01 7.43 -15.14
CA THR A 416 33.10 6.43 -15.72
C THR A 416 32.70 5.41 -14.66
N ASP A 417 31.40 5.07 -14.64
CA ASP A 417 30.89 3.95 -13.85
C ASP A 417 31.14 2.62 -14.58
N ALA A 418 31.97 1.76 -13.98
CA ALA A 418 32.33 0.47 -14.54
C ALA A 418 31.14 -0.53 -14.62
N ARG A 419 30.04 -0.30 -13.90
CA ARG A 419 28.79 -1.06 -14.07
C ARG A 419 28.19 -0.87 -15.46
N PHE A 420 28.39 0.31 -16.06
CA PHE A 420 27.71 0.72 -17.29
C PHE A 420 28.60 0.70 -18.53
N ASN A 421 29.89 0.45 -18.37
CA ASN A 421 30.86 0.61 -19.45
C ASN A 421 31.72 -0.66 -19.62
N PRO A 422 31.99 -1.11 -20.85
CA PRO A 422 32.96 -2.18 -21.12
C PRO A 422 34.36 -1.82 -20.63
N LEU A 423 35.16 -2.82 -20.25
CA LEU A 423 36.52 -2.59 -19.77
C LEU A 423 37.46 -2.27 -20.94
N VAL A 424 38.38 -1.33 -20.71
CA VAL A 424 39.45 -0.99 -21.66
C VAL A 424 40.31 -2.20 -21.92
N GLN A 425 40.54 -2.51 -23.19
CA GLN A 425 41.38 -3.64 -23.62
C GLN A 425 42.75 -3.13 -24.08
N ILE A 426 43.82 -3.78 -23.64
CA ILE A 426 45.19 -3.47 -24.06
C ILE A 426 45.73 -4.66 -24.84
N GLY A 427 45.83 -4.50 -26.16
CA GLY A 427 46.40 -5.47 -27.08
C GLY A 427 47.83 -5.13 -27.47
N ALA A 428 48.41 -5.95 -28.35
CA ALA A 428 49.73 -5.70 -28.92
C ALA A 428 49.79 -4.39 -29.74
N ASP A 429 48.66 -3.99 -30.33
CA ASP A 429 48.54 -2.81 -31.21
C ASP A 429 48.07 -1.54 -30.50
N GLY A 430 47.97 -1.55 -29.16
CA GLY A 430 47.56 -0.40 -28.34
C GLY A 430 46.32 -0.65 -27.49
N PHE A 431 45.64 0.43 -27.07
CA PHE A 431 44.41 0.35 -26.28
C PHE A 431 43.16 0.43 -27.19
N THR A 432 42.10 -0.26 -26.79
CA THR A 432 40.77 -0.24 -27.43
C THR A 432 39.72 0.05 -26.37
N LEU A 433 38.71 0.87 -26.74
CA LEU A 433 37.54 1.19 -25.93
C LEU A 433 36.32 0.49 -26.56
N PRO A 434 35.93 -0.70 -26.08
CA PRO A 434 34.77 -1.39 -26.63
C PRO A 434 33.47 -0.63 -26.32
N GLY A 435 32.51 -0.71 -27.24
CA GLY A 435 31.14 -0.21 -27.03
C GLY A 435 30.20 -1.34 -26.63
N LEU A 436 29.04 -0.98 -26.04
CA LEU A 436 28.04 -1.93 -25.53
C LEU A 436 27.42 -2.81 -26.62
N ASP A 437 27.37 -2.34 -27.87
CA ASP A 437 26.87 -3.11 -29.02
C ASP A 437 27.69 -4.39 -29.26
N ASN A 438 28.99 -4.34 -28.98
CA ASN A 438 29.90 -5.48 -29.13
C ASN A 438 30.20 -6.18 -27.80
N ASN A 439 30.25 -5.39 -26.71
CA ASN A 439 30.61 -5.85 -25.38
C ASN A 439 29.50 -5.52 -24.37
N PRO A 440 28.33 -6.18 -24.43
CA PRO A 440 27.26 -5.89 -23.50
C PRO A 440 27.65 -6.29 -22.08
N VAL A 441 27.16 -5.53 -21.10
CA VAL A 441 27.50 -5.67 -19.68
C VAL A 441 26.24 -5.98 -18.89
N TYR A 442 26.31 -7.02 -18.07
CA TYR A 442 25.25 -7.55 -17.22
C TYR A 442 25.76 -7.79 -15.81
N ALA A 443 24.88 -8.31 -14.95
CA ALA A 443 25.24 -8.87 -13.66
C ALA A 443 24.74 -10.33 -13.55
N ILE A 444 25.39 -11.09 -12.66
CA ILE A 444 24.89 -12.37 -12.17
C ILE A 444 25.04 -12.40 -10.64
N VAL A 445 24.08 -13.03 -9.97
CA VAL A 445 24.10 -13.24 -8.52
C VAL A 445 24.10 -14.74 -8.25
N PRO A 446 25.08 -15.29 -7.52
CA PRO A 446 25.06 -16.69 -7.12
C PRO A 446 23.86 -17.02 -6.24
N GLY A 447 23.28 -18.21 -6.41
CA GLY A 447 22.14 -18.67 -5.61
C GLY A 447 20.99 -19.18 -6.48
N VAL A 448 19.75 -19.09 -5.95
CA VAL A 448 18.53 -19.44 -6.69
C VAL A 448 18.34 -18.45 -7.83
N GLN A 449 18.15 -18.98 -9.04
CA GLN A 449 18.04 -18.17 -10.24
C GLN A 449 16.58 -17.85 -10.54
N ALA A 450 16.27 -16.56 -10.69
CA ALA A 450 14.95 -16.13 -11.14
C ALA A 450 14.70 -16.56 -12.59
N VAL A 451 13.43 -16.82 -12.91
CA VAL A 451 12.99 -17.25 -14.25
C VAL A 451 13.32 -16.20 -15.33
N ALA A 452 13.24 -14.92 -14.98
CA ALA A 452 13.64 -13.81 -15.84
C ALA A 452 14.26 -12.69 -15.02
N ALA A 453 15.02 -11.82 -15.70
CA ALA A 453 15.53 -10.60 -15.12
C ALA A 453 14.38 -9.73 -14.54
N PRO A 454 14.64 -8.96 -13.47
CA PRO A 454 13.70 -7.94 -13.01
C PRO A 454 13.39 -6.97 -14.15
N ALA A 455 12.14 -6.56 -14.24
CA ALA A 455 11.68 -5.56 -15.19
C ALA A 455 11.15 -4.36 -14.42
N GLY A 456 11.29 -3.17 -15.03
CA GLY A 456 11.06 -1.91 -14.33
C GLY A 456 12.20 -1.58 -13.38
N GLY A 457 12.42 -0.28 -13.17
CA GLY A 457 13.51 0.25 -12.36
C GLY A 457 14.69 0.80 -13.14
N GLU A 458 15.77 1.15 -12.42
CA GLU A 458 16.98 1.73 -13.00
C GLU A 458 17.57 0.82 -14.08
N ALA A 459 17.64 1.33 -15.30
CA ALA A 459 18.20 0.62 -16.44
C ALA A 459 19.65 0.22 -16.16
N GLY A 460 20.04 -0.98 -16.60
CA GLY A 460 21.44 -1.38 -16.62
C GLY A 460 22.19 -0.83 -17.84
N ALA A 461 23.41 -1.31 -18.08
CA ALA A 461 24.16 -0.99 -19.30
C ALA A 461 23.41 -1.43 -20.56
N VAL A 462 22.83 -2.64 -20.51
CA VAL A 462 22.02 -3.26 -21.57
C VAL A 462 20.91 -4.04 -20.90
N ASP A 463 19.71 -4.01 -21.48
CA ASP A 463 18.59 -4.83 -21.03
C ASP A 463 18.82 -6.30 -21.39
N PRO A 464 18.77 -7.24 -20.43
CA PRO A 464 18.77 -8.66 -20.73
C PRO A 464 17.53 -9.04 -21.56
N LEU A 465 17.68 -9.99 -22.49
CA LEU A 465 16.51 -10.62 -23.11
C LEU A 465 15.70 -11.35 -22.02
N VAL A 466 14.38 -11.41 -22.17
CA VAL A 466 13.54 -12.14 -21.22
C VAL A 466 13.97 -13.62 -21.20
N GLY A 467 14.28 -14.14 -20.01
CA GLY A 467 14.78 -15.49 -19.82
C GLY A 467 16.26 -15.70 -20.17
N GLN A 468 17.02 -14.66 -20.48
CA GLN A 468 18.42 -14.81 -20.88
C GLN A 468 19.29 -15.34 -19.74
N GLN A 469 20.05 -16.39 -20.04
CA GLN A 469 20.97 -17.04 -19.11
C GLN A 469 22.35 -17.21 -19.72
N VAL A 470 23.34 -17.42 -18.85
CA VAL A 470 24.70 -17.80 -19.22
C VAL A 470 25.12 -19.04 -18.44
N THR A 471 25.61 -20.06 -19.14
CA THR A 471 26.18 -21.26 -18.52
C THR A 471 27.70 -21.13 -18.44
N ILE A 472 28.24 -21.14 -17.23
CA ILE A 472 29.67 -21.02 -16.93
C ILE A 472 30.19 -22.39 -16.48
N GLY A 473 31.13 -22.95 -17.25
CA GLY A 473 31.54 -24.35 -17.13
C GLY A 473 32.34 -24.70 -15.87
N ALA A 474 33.52 -24.09 -15.67
CA ALA A 474 34.39 -24.42 -14.54
C ALA A 474 34.20 -23.51 -13.31
N GLY A 475 33.44 -22.43 -13.46
CA GLY A 475 33.34 -21.36 -12.46
C GLY A 475 34.66 -20.57 -12.30
N VAL A 476 34.67 -19.62 -11.38
CA VAL A 476 35.87 -18.87 -10.92
C VAL A 476 35.83 -18.79 -9.38
N PRO A 477 36.92 -18.43 -8.68
CA PRO A 477 36.86 -18.28 -7.23
C PRO A 477 35.73 -17.34 -6.80
N GLY A 478 34.83 -17.83 -5.93
CA GLY A 478 33.61 -17.14 -5.47
C GLY A 478 32.36 -17.34 -6.34
N LEU A 479 32.49 -17.89 -7.56
CA LEU A 479 31.38 -18.16 -8.48
C LEU A 479 31.44 -19.61 -8.97
N PRO A 480 30.55 -20.50 -8.48
CA PRO A 480 30.58 -21.91 -8.88
C PRO A 480 30.22 -22.11 -10.37
N ALA A 481 30.53 -23.29 -10.89
CA ALA A 481 29.99 -23.73 -12.17
C ALA A 481 28.45 -23.76 -12.12
N GLY A 482 27.79 -23.27 -13.18
CA GLY A 482 26.33 -23.22 -13.20
C GLY A 482 25.75 -22.39 -14.33
N THR A 483 24.43 -22.39 -14.40
CA THR A 483 23.64 -21.53 -15.29
C THR A 483 23.07 -20.40 -14.47
N TYR A 484 23.32 -19.16 -14.90
CA TYR A 484 22.93 -17.95 -14.20
C TYR A 484 22.02 -17.10 -15.08
N THR A 485 20.95 -16.56 -14.50
CA THR A 485 20.11 -15.55 -15.15
C THR A 485 20.88 -14.25 -15.26
N LEU A 486 20.94 -13.68 -16.46
CA LEU A 486 21.56 -12.38 -16.68
C LEU A 486 20.63 -11.29 -16.15
N LEU A 487 21.16 -10.45 -15.26
CA LEU A 487 20.48 -9.33 -14.63
C LEU A 487 21.01 -8.01 -15.21
N PRO A 488 20.27 -6.89 -15.06
CA PRO A 488 20.81 -5.55 -15.32
C PRO A 488 22.10 -5.33 -14.54
N SER A 489 23.06 -4.62 -15.13
CA SER A 489 24.38 -4.43 -14.53
C SER A 489 24.38 -3.65 -13.21
N THR A 490 23.29 -2.96 -12.86
CA THR A 490 23.05 -2.33 -11.55
C THR A 490 23.14 -3.32 -10.39
N TYR A 491 22.84 -4.61 -10.63
CA TYR A 491 22.92 -5.68 -9.64
C TYR A 491 24.35 -6.17 -9.36
N ALA A 492 25.35 -5.69 -10.10
CA ALA A 492 26.74 -6.16 -9.99
C ALA A 492 27.44 -5.79 -8.66
N LEU A 493 26.85 -4.89 -7.86
CA LEU A 493 27.37 -4.50 -6.55
C LEU A 493 26.74 -5.26 -5.38
N LEU A 494 25.71 -6.09 -5.63
CA LEU A 494 25.13 -6.93 -4.58
C LEU A 494 26.20 -7.84 -3.95
N PRO A 495 26.06 -8.22 -2.67
CA PRO A 495 26.97 -9.16 -2.02
C PRO A 495 27.13 -10.45 -2.82
N GLY A 496 28.38 -10.82 -3.14
CA GLY A 496 28.70 -12.02 -3.92
C GLY A 496 28.41 -11.93 -5.43
N ALA A 497 27.89 -10.81 -5.93
CA ALA A 497 27.58 -10.64 -7.34
C ALA A 497 28.83 -10.47 -8.22
N TYR A 498 28.64 -10.70 -9.52
CA TYR A 498 29.65 -10.49 -10.55
C TYR A 498 29.08 -9.63 -11.66
N ARG A 499 29.86 -8.63 -12.09
CA ARG A 499 29.68 -8.00 -13.40
C ARG A 499 30.11 -8.99 -14.48
N VAL A 500 29.30 -9.14 -15.51
CA VAL A 500 29.54 -10.01 -16.65
C VAL A 500 29.61 -9.17 -17.91
N GLU A 501 30.79 -9.08 -18.51
CA GLU A 501 30.95 -8.51 -19.85
C GLU A 501 31.12 -9.64 -20.86
N VAL A 502 30.28 -9.67 -21.90
CA VAL A 502 30.44 -10.61 -23.02
C VAL A 502 31.44 -9.98 -23.99
N ASN A 503 32.64 -10.53 -24.09
CA ASN A 503 33.70 -9.95 -24.92
C ASN A 503 33.54 -10.30 -26.40
N GLY A 504 32.68 -9.57 -27.13
CA GLY A 504 32.42 -9.82 -28.55
C GLY A 504 33.65 -9.67 -29.45
N LEU A 505 34.63 -8.82 -29.07
CA LEU A 505 35.87 -8.64 -29.83
C LEU A 505 36.78 -9.88 -29.86
N ALA A 506 36.66 -10.77 -28.87
CA ALA A 506 37.40 -12.04 -28.84
C ALA A 506 36.75 -13.14 -29.70
N GLY A 507 35.51 -12.92 -30.16
CA GLY A 507 34.74 -13.88 -30.94
C GLY A 507 34.20 -15.07 -30.12
N GLN A 508 33.54 -15.99 -30.82
CA GLN A 508 33.00 -17.23 -30.27
C GLN A 508 33.86 -18.44 -30.65
N GLY A 509 33.90 -19.46 -29.80
CA GLY A 509 34.70 -20.66 -30.07
C GLY A 509 34.53 -21.79 -29.07
N ALA A 510 35.50 -22.71 -29.05
CA ALA A 510 35.56 -23.76 -28.06
C ALA A 510 35.81 -23.17 -26.66
N PRO A 511 35.22 -23.74 -25.59
CA PRO A 511 35.46 -23.28 -24.23
C PRO A 511 36.95 -23.23 -23.90
N THR A 512 37.41 -22.09 -23.41
CA THR A 512 38.78 -21.88 -22.93
C THR A 512 38.87 -22.05 -21.42
N ALA A 513 40.06 -22.39 -20.92
CA ALA A 513 40.30 -22.45 -19.48
C ALA A 513 40.17 -21.06 -18.85
N THR A 514 39.61 -21.01 -17.64
CA THR A 514 39.47 -19.78 -16.87
C THR A 514 40.84 -19.22 -16.47
N ALA A 515 41.04 -17.92 -16.65
CA ALA A 515 42.31 -17.27 -16.37
C ALA A 515 42.10 -15.96 -15.59
N ALA A 516 42.90 -15.75 -14.54
CA ALA A 516 42.94 -14.49 -13.82
C ALA A 516 43.55 -13.38 -14.70
N LEU A 517 42.92 -12.21 -14.71
CA LEU A 517 43.39 -11.02 -15.39
C LEU A 517 44.13 -10.10 -14.41
N ARG A 518 45.02 -9.25 -14.93
CA ARG A 518 45.85 -8.35 -14.11
C ARG A 518 45.06 -7.27 -13.37
N ASN A 519 43.84 -6.98 -13.81
CA ASN A 519 42.93 -6.04 -13.16
C ASN A 519 42.09 -6.70 -12.05
N GLY A 520 42.31 -7.99 -11.73
CA GLY A 520 41.54 -8.72 -10.72
C GLY A 520 40.25 -9.37 -11.24
N SER A 521 39.88 -9.12 -12.50
CA SER A 521 38.79 -9.85 -13.17
C SER A 521 39.25 -11.25 -13.63
N TRP A 522 38.32 -12.05 -14.13
CA TRP A 522 38.59 -13.37 -14.70
C TRP A 522 38.11 -13.44 -16.15
N ALA A 523 38.95 -13.96 -17.04
CA ALA A 523 38.52 -14.41 -18.36
C ALA A 523 37.98 -15.83 -18.25
N ALA A 524 36.78 -16.06 -18.76
CA ALA A 524 36.12 -17.36 -18.79
C ALA A 524 35.42 -17.57 -20.14
N SER A 525 34.83 -18.75 -20.33
CA SER A 525 33.92 -19.02 -21.45
C SER A 525 32.53 -19.33 -20.93
N GLY A 526 31.50 -18.84 -21.61
CA GLY A 526 30.12 -19.17 -21.30
C GLY A 526 29.24 -19.31 -22.53
N VAL A 527 28.17 -20.08 -22.39
CA VAL A 527 27.19 -20.33 -23.45
C VAL A 527 25.89 -19.63 -23.07
N LEU A 528 25.39 -18.75 -23.95
CA LEU A 528 24.12 -18.05 -23.75
C LEU A 528 22.95 -18.97 -24.10
N SER A 529 21.85 -18.83 -23.37
CA SER A 529 20.61 -19.59 -23.59
C SER A 529 19.38 -18.82 -23.14
N ILE A 530 18.20 -19.30 -23.51
CA ILE A 530 16.91 -18.79 -23.02
C ILE A 530 16.26 -19.84 -22.11
N ALA A 531 16.00 -19.49 -20.86
CA ALA A 531 15.45 -20.38 -19.84
C ALA A 531 14.11 -20.98 -20.28
N GLY A 532 13.84 -22.23 -19.92
CA GLY A 532 12.61 -22.94 -20.28
C GLY A 532 12.47 -23.28 -21.77
N THR A 533 13.51 -23.06 -22.59
CA THR A 533 13.49 -23.38 -24.02
C THR A 533 14.68 -24.26 -24.42
N GLY A 534 14.66 -24.77 -25.65
CA GLY A 534 15.82 -25.42 -26.25
C GLY A 534 16.86 -24.44 -26.84
N ILE A 535 16.61 -23.13 -26.78
CA ILE A 535 17.40 -22.11 -27.47
C ILE A 535 18.71 -21.84 -26.73
N ARG A 536 19.83 -22.03 -27.43
CA ARG A 536 21.17 -21.78 -26.91
C ARG A 536 22.18 -21.55 -28.02
N ASP A 537 23.25 -20.84 -27.69
CA ASP A 537 24.40 -20.71 -28.57
C ASP A 537 25.10 -22.06 -28.75
N SER A 538 25.60 -22.31 -29.96
CA SER A 538 26.36 -23.52 -30.29
C SER A 538 27.84 -23.42 -29.92
N LEU A 539 28.35 -22.21 -29.78
CA LEU A 539 29.73 -21.88 -29.42
C LEU A 539 29.74 -21.04 -28.14
N ALA A 540 30.82 -21.15 -27.38
CA ALA A 540 30.98 -20.33 -26.19
C ALA A 540 31.49 -18.93 -26.55
N SER A 541 30.96 -17.92 -25.89
CA SER A 541 31.47 -16.55 -25.90
C SER A 541 32.53 -16.41 -24.81
N GLN A 542 33.55 -15.57 -25.05
CA GLN A 542 34.46 -15.17 -23.98
C GLN A 542 33.75 -14.20 -23.03
N LEU A 543 33.88 -14.44 -21.73
CA LEU A 543 33.33 -13.59 -20.68
C LEU A 543 34.48 -12.95 -19.89
N ILE A 544 34.26 -11.71 -19.46
CA ILE A 544 35.05 -11.07 -18.40
C ILE A 544 34.16 -10.97 -17.17
N LEU A 545 34.53 -11.70 -16.12
CA LEU A 545 33.82 -11.79 -14.85
C LEU A 545 34.55 -10.95 -13.81
N THR A 546 33.91 -9.92 -13.29
CA THR A 546 34.49 -9.03 -12.27
C THR A 546 33.70 -9.18 -10.96
N PRO A 547 34.31 -9.70 -9.87
CA PRO A 547 33.67 -9.75 -8.56
C PRO A 547 33.28 -8.34 -8.07
N ALA A 548 32.17 -8.20 -7.34
CA ALA A 548 31.71 -6.93 -6.80
C ALA A 548 32.80 -6.14 -6.03
N ASP A 549 33.61 -6.81 -5.22
CA ASP A 549 34.70 -6.17 -4.46
C ASP A 549 35.81 -5.61 -5.37
N VAL A 550 36.09 -6.28 -6.50
CA VAL A 550 37.02 -5.78 -7.50
C VAL A 550 36.40 -4.62 -8.26
N LEU A 551 35.10 -4.68 -8.56
CA LEU A 551 34.37 -3.61 -9.24
C LEU A 551 34.40 -2.30 -8.46
N ARG A 552 34.28 -2.35 -7.12
CA ARG A 552 34.46 -1.20 -6.22
C ARG A 552 35.83 -0.52 -6.30
N SER A 553 36.83 -1.20 -6.87
CA SER A 553 38.15 -0.60 -7.13
C SER A 553 38.26 0.10 -8.49
N TYR A 554 37.31 -0.14 -9.41
CA TYR A 554 37.32 0.46 -10.75
C TYR A 554 36.62 1.82 -10.81
N SER A 555 35.65 2.03 -9.92
CA SER A 555 34.84 3.24 -9.83
C SER A 555 34.56 3.53 -8.36
N GLN A 556 34.39 4.81 -8.03
CA GLN A 556 34.03 5.23 -6.67
C GLN A 556 32.52 5.32 -6.53
N TYR A 557 31.98 4.69 -5.49
CA TYR A 557 30.56 4.73 -5.15
C TYR A 557 30.38 5.31 -3.75
N ASN A 558 29.33 6.10 -3.56
CA ASN A 558 28.74 6.27 -2.24
C ASN A 558 27.76 5.12 -2.02
N GLU A 559 28.14 4.16 -1.18
CA GLU A 559 27.29 3.04 -0.79
C GLU A 559 26.65 3.35 0.55
N MET A 560 25.34 3.55 0.54
CA MET A 560 24.52 3.87 1.70
C MET A 560 23.21 3.10 1.54
N SER A 561 22.78 2.36 2.57
CA SER A 561 21.49 1.67 2.50
C SER A 561 20.33 2.67 2.57
N TYR A 562 19.15 2.26 2.10
CA TYR A 562 17.95 3.08 2.22
C TYR A 562 17.63 3.37 3.70
N ALA A 563 17.72 2.37 4.57
CA ALA A 563 17.53 2.53 6.01
C ALA A 563 18.50 3.56 6.62
N ASP A 564 19.80 3.48 6.30
CA ASP A 564 20.78 4.45 6.79
C ASP A 564 20.45 5.88 6.32
N PHE A 565 20.02 6.02 5.06
CA PHE A 565 19.61 7.31 4.51
C PHE A 565 18.39 7.88 5.24
N VAL A 566 17.38 7.06 5.49
CA VAL A 566 16.18 7.43 6.25
C VAL A 566 16.54 7.91 7.66
N HIS A 567 17.45 7.22 8.35
CA HIS A 567 17.91 7.65 9.67
C HIS A 567 18.69 8.98 9.62
N ALA A 568 19.58 9.14 8.65
CA ALA A 568 20.36 10.36 8.48
C ALA A 568 19.47 11.57 8.14
N ASP A 569 18.46 11.37 7.28
CA ASP A 569 17.52 12.41 6.89
C ASP A 569 16.66 12.87 8.08
N ALA A 570 16.15 11.93 8.87
CA ALA A 570 15.38 12.21 10.07
C ALA A 570 16.17 13.00 11.11
N ALA A 571 17.42 12.59 11.37
CA ALA A 571 18.33 13.28 12.27
C ALA A 571 18.64 14.70 11.81
N ARG A 572 18.79 14.91 10.49
CA ARG A 572 19.01 16.23 9.88
C ARG A 572 17.78 17.14 10.04
N LEU A 573 16.58 16.59 9.95
CA LEU A 573 15.32 17.33 10.08
C LEU A 573 14.87 17.55 11.53
N GLY A 574 15.37 16.75 12.48
CA GLY A 574 14.97 16.80 13.89
C GLY A 574 13.57 16.22 14.15
N VAL A 575 13.18 15.21 13.37
CA VAL A 575 11.85 14.55 13.43
C VAL A 575 12.00 13.03 13.51
N PRO A 576 10.97 12.27 13.93
CA PRO A 576 10.97 10.82 13.83
C PRO A 576 11.23 10.34 12.40
N ARG A 577 11.87 9.17 12.30
CA ARG A 577 12.27 8.61 11.00
C ARG A 577 11.08 8.22 10.12
N ALA A 578 11.33 8.21 8.82
CA ALA A 578 10.41 7.68 7.82
C ALA A 578 10.29 6.14 7.96
N MET A 579 9.39 5.54 7.17
CA MET A 579 9.26 4.09 7.07
C MET A 579 10.50 3.47 6.40
N LEU A 580 10.93 2.32 6.93
CA LEU A 580 12.05 1.51 6.43
C LEU A 580 11.68 0.03 6.29
N GLU A 581 12.56 -0.75 5.66
CA GLU A 581 12.35 -2.15 5.31
C GLU A 581 11.96 -2.98 6.53
N ALA A 582 12.62 -2.71 7.67
CA ALA A 582 12.43 -3.41 8.93
C ALA A 582 11.07 -3.18 9.60
N ASP A 583 10.32 -2.14 9.21
CA ASP A 583 9.00 -1.88 9.79
C ASP A 583 8.01 -2.94 9.35
N ALA A 584 7.17 -3.45 10.25
CA ALA A 584 5.98 -4.19 9.85
C ALA A 584 4.95 -3.27 9.19
N LYS A 585 4.03 -3.86 8.44
CA LYS A 585 3.14 -3.14 7.52
C LYS A 585 1.72 -3.01 8.08
N THR A 586 0.96 -2.10 7.47
CA THR A 586 -0.44 -1.86 7.82
C THR A 586 -1.36 -2.76 6.99
N LEU A 587 -2.38 -3.34 7.63
CA LEU A 587 -3.52 -3.97 6.98
C LEU A 587 -4.79 -3.13 7.22
N GLU A 588 -5.47 -2.75 6.15
CA GLU A 588 -6.79 -2.15 6.20
C GLU A 588 -7.87 -3.17 5.91
N LEU A 589 -8.82 -3.29 6.83
CA LEU A 589 -10.04 -4.04 6.64
C LEU A 589 -11.16 -3.04 6.41
N THR A 590 -11.54 -2.80 5.15
CA THR A 590 -12.63 -1.88 4.83
C THR A 590 -13.91 -2.66 4.56
N LEU A 591 -14.72 -2.78 5.61
CA LEU A 591 -15.98 -3.49 5.54
C LEU A 591 -17.11 -2.55 5.13
N ARG A 592 -18.12 -3.11 4.49
CA ARG A 592 -19.36 -2.42 4.17
C ARG A 592 -20.51 -3.13 4.82
N ASP A 593 -21.54 -2.34 5.12
CA ASP A 593 -22.83 -2.87 5.57
C ASP A 593 -23.35 -3.90 4.56
N ASN A 594 -23.68 -5.10 5.06
CA ASN A 594 -24.17 -6.21 4.26
C ASN A 594 -25.69 -6.31 4.41
N ALA A 595 -26.39 -6.57 3.31
CA ALA A 595 -27.86 -6.62 3.31
C ALA A 595 -28.45 -7.76 4.17
N SER A 596 -27.61 -8.71 4.60
CA SER A 596 -27.99 -9.87 5.42
C SER A 596 -28.06 -9.60 6.92
N GLY A 597 -27.50 -8.49 7.42
CA GLY A 597 -27.37 -8.25 8.86
C GLY A 597 -26.48 -9.27 9.58
N ASN A 598 -25.54 -9.88 8.83
CA ASN A 598 -24.60 -10.88 9.35
C ASN A 598 -23.30 -10.19 9.78
N VAL A 599 -22.43 -10.93 10.46
CA VAL A 599 -21.05 -10.50 10.73
C VAL A 599 -20.29 -10.39 9.41
N SER A 600 -19.58 -9.28 9.21
CA SER A 600 -18.91 -8.93 7.95
C SER A 600 -17.49 -9.49 7.82
N PHE A 601 -16.94 -10.06 8.88
CA PHE A 601 -15.56 -10.55 8.94
C PHE A 601 -15.48 -11.85 9.73
N HIS A 602 -14.65 -12.77 9.26
CA HIS A 602 -14.29 -14.01 9.94
C HIS A 602 -12.79 -14.28 9.71
N PHE A 603 -12.08 -14.72 10.75
CA PHE A 603 -10.63 -14.96 10.69
C PHE A 603 -10.19 -16.24 11.39
N ASP A 604 -9.71 -17.21 10.60
CA ASP A 604 -9.05 -18.45 11.04
C ASP A 604 -7.61 -18.58 10.51
N GLY A 605 -7.10 -17.58 9.77
CA GLY A 605 -5.79 -17.63 9.13
C GLY A 605 -4.61 -17.28 10.04
N THR A 606 -3.49 -16.88 9.43
CA THR A 606 -2.30 -16.40 10.15
C THR A 606 -1.83 -15.07 9.60
N VAL A 607 -1.50 -14.14 10.50
CA VAL A 607 -0.80 -12.89 10.15
C VAL A 607 0.65 -13.00 10.62
N LEU A 608 1.61 -12.71 9.74
CA LEU A 608 2.99 -12.43 10.13
C LEU A 608 3.14 -10.90 10.29
N GLY A 609 3.00 -10.43 11.53
CA GLY A 609 2.98 -9.00 11.87
C GLY A 609 4.28 -8.45 12.47
N GLU A 610 5.32 -9.28 12.64
CA GLU A 610 6.52 -8.89 13.37
C GLU A 610 7.40 -7.91 12.58
N ALA A 611 7.88 -6.88 13.27
CA ALA A 611 8.95 -6.02 12.77
C ALA A 611 10.30 -6.75 12.79
N ALA A 612 11.20 -6.41 11.87
CA ALA A 612 12.59 -6.81 11.98
C ALA A 612 13.33 -5.91 12.99
N GLU A 613 14.59 -6.24 13.31
CA GLU A 613 15.39 -5.49 14.28
C GLU A 613 15.42 -3.97 13.94
N GLY A 614 15.03 -3.13 14.91
CA GLY A 614 14.96 -1.67 14.75
C GLY A 614 13.71 -1.14 14.01
N GLY A 615 12.81 -2.01 13.58
CA GLY A 615 11.55 -1.65 12.92
C GLY A 615 10.41 -1.32 13.89
N PHE A 616 9.40 -0.62 13.38
CA PHE A 616 8.12 -0.36 14.05
C PHE A 616 7.10 -1.46 13.76
N GLY A 617 6.17 -1.68 14.69
CA GLY A 617 5.19 -2.77 14.64
C GLY A 617 4.05 -2.59 13.64
N SER A 618 3.29 -3.67 13.47
CA SER A 618 2.17 -3.80 12.55
C SER A 618 0.92 -3.04 13.02
N THR A 619 0.02 -2.73 12.09
CA THR A 619 -1.28 -2.10 12.41
C THR A 619 -2.38 -2.76 11.62
N LEU A 620 -3.46 -3.18 12.29
CA LEU A 620 -4.75 -3.45 11.66
C LEU A 620 -5.63 -2.22 11.80
N ALA A 621 -6.17 -1.72 10.70
CA ALA A 621 -7.15 -0.66 10.67
C ALA A 621 -8.51 -1.16 10.16
N LEU A 622 -9.52 -1.21 11.03
CA LEU A 622 -10.90 -1.54 10.65
C LEU A 622 -11.64 -0.27 10.26
N LEU A 623 -12.11 -0.20 9.01
CA LEU A 623 -12.74 0.98 8.40
C LEU A 623 -14.12 0.64 7.86
N ASN A 624 -15.03 1.62 7.83
CA ASN A 624 -16.37 1.44 7.28
C ASN A 624 -16.95 2.67 6.55
N ASN A 625 -16.11 3.66 6.20
CA ASN A 625 -16.49 4.86 5.44
C ASN A 625 -17.69 5.66 6.01
N GLY A 626 -17.77 5.80 7.34
CA GLY A 626 -18.75 6.68 7.98
C GLY A 626 -20.11 6.04 8.29
N VAL A 627 -20.16 4.73 8.53
CA VAL A 627 -21.30 4.08 9.20
C VAL A 627 -20.93 3.71 10.65
N GLY A 628 -21.80 3.02 11.38
CA GLY A 628 -21.48 2.48 12.71
C GLY A 628 -20.65 1.20 12.63
N ILE A 629 -19.81 0.96 13.65
CA ILE A 629 -19.11 -0.31 13.86
C ILE A 629 -19.63 -0.92 15.17
N GLU A 630 -20.02 -2.18 15.11
CA GLU A 630 -20.41 -2.99 16.26
C GLU A 630 -19.40 -4.12 16.45
N ILE A 631 -18.86 -4.24 17.66
CA ILE A 631 -17.87 -5.25 18.02
C ILE A 631 -18.53 -6.20 19.03
N LEU A 632 -18.59 -7.47 18.67
CA LEU A 632 -19.42 -8.49 19.28
C LEU A 632 -18.61 -9.51 20.08
N ALA A 633 -19.26 -10.10 21.08
CA ALA A 633 -18.81 -11.36 21.68
C ALA A 633 -19.20 -12.54 20.76
N ASP A 634 -18.43 -13.62 20.79
CA ASP A 634 -18.66 -14.79 19.93
C ASP A 634 -20.09 -15.34 20.07
N GLY A 635 -20.69 -15.69 18.92
CA GLY A 635 -22.03 -16.29 18.86
C GLY A 635 -23.18 -15.31 19.12
N THR A 636 -22.90 -14.03 19.36
CA THR A 636 -23.94 -12.98 19.38
C THR A 636 -24.26 -12.51 17.96
N LEU A 637 -25.48 -12.00 17.76
CA LEU A 637 -25.94 -11.49 16.47
C LEU A 637 -25.84 -9.97 16.42
N PRO A 638 -25.56 -9.38 15.25
CA PRO A 638 -25.58 -7.93 15.08
C PRO A 638 -26.93 -7.31 15.44
N ALA A 639 -26.91 -6.11 16.02
CA ALA A 639 -28.12 -5.33 16.23
C ALA A 639 -28.65 -4.76 14.90
N GLU A 640 -29.97 -4.62 14.76
CA GLU A 640 -30.55 -4.02 13.55
C GLU A 640 -30.05 -2.57 13.36
N GLY A 641 -29.51 -2.28 12.18
CA GLY A 641 -29.08 -0.92 11.80
C GLY A 641 -27.76 -0.44 12.43
N SER A 642 -26.97 -1.34 13.04
CA SER A 642 -25.67 -1.01 13.65
C SER A 642 -24.56 -0.71 12.63
N GLY A 643 -24.76 -1.08 11.35
CA GLY A 643 -23.79 -0.88 10.27
C GLY A 643 -22.93 -2.13 10.08
N VAL A 644 -21.62 -2.00 10.29
CA VAL A 644 -20.68 -3.12 10.18
C VAL A 644 -20.54 -3.83 11.52
N ALA A 645 -20.69 -5.15 11.54
CA ALA A 645 -20.49 -5.97 12.73
C ALA A 645 -19.32 -6.95 12.56
N VAL A 646 -18.51 -7.10 13.60
CA VAL A 646 -17.33 -8.01 13.67
C VAL A 646 -17.25 -8.67 15.05
N TYR A 647 -16.69 -9.88 15.15
CA TYR A 647 -16.35 -10.44 16.46
C TYR A 647 -15.01 -9.90 16.97
N ALA A 648 -14.92 -9.70 18.28
CA ALA A 648 -13.67 -9.26 18.90
C ALA A 648 -12.57 -10.33 18.82
N SER A 649 -12.95 -11.61 18.87
CA SER A 649 -12.04 -12.75 18.73
C SER A 649 -11.34 -12.77 17.38
N ASP A 650 -12.05 -12.51 16.28
CA ASP A 650 -11.48 -12.41 14.93
C ASP A 650 -10.42 -11.30 14.83
N LEU A 651 -10.67 -10.15 15.46
CA LEU A 651 -9.70 -9.05 15.49
C LEU A 651 -8.47 -9.38 16.33
N ASN A 652 -8.66 -10.03 17.49
CA ASN A 652 -7.57 -10.42 18.38
C ASN A 652 -6.69 -11.51 17.77
N ALA A 653 -7.29 -12.46 17.04
CA ALA A 653 -6.59 -13.57 16.41
C ALA A 653 -5.58 -13.14 15.32
N MET A 654 -5.64 -11.88 14.88
CA MET A 654 -4.69 -11.32 13.94
C MET A 654 -3.32 -10.98 14.58
N GLU A 655 -3.24 -10.90 15.91
CA GLU A 655 -1.98 -10.74 16.66
C GLU A 655 -1.07 -9.59 16.16
N VAL A 656 -1.66 -8.45 15.80
CA VAL A 656 -0.93 -7.23 15.38
C VAL A 656 -0.57 -6.33 16.57
N ASP A 657 0.40 -5.44 16.39
CA ASP A 657 0.87 -4.53 17.45
C ASP A 657 -0.10 -3.37 17.76
N ARG A 658 -1.00 -3.06 16.82
CA ARG A 658 -2.05 -2.04 16.98
C ARG A 658 -3.35 -2.44 16.29
N LEU A 659 -4.46 -2.39 17.04
CA LEU A 659 -5.83 -2.41 16.53
C LEU A 659 -6.39 -0.97 16.48
N ALA A 660 -6.57 -0.42 15.29
CA ALA A 660 -7.18 0.89 15.08
C ALA A 660 -8.57 0.74 14.45
N ILE A 661 -9.62 1.02 15.21
CA ILE A 661 -11.01 0.77 14.81
C ILE A 661 -11.70 2.09 14.51
N GLY A 662 -12.30 2.19 13.33
CA GLY A 662 -13.03 3.34 12.84
C GLY A 662 -12.20 4.32 12.01
N LYS A 663 -10.88 4.36 12.20
CA LYS A 663 -9.94 5.10 11.34
C LYS A 663 -8.52 4.56 11.48
N ARG A 664 -7.73 4.67 10.41
CA ARG A 664 -6.29 4.41 10.44
C ARG A 664 -5.53 5.66 10.93
N PRO A 665 -4.69 5.56 11.99
CA PRO A 665 -3.73 6.61 12.32
C PRO A 665 -2.67 6.70 11.22
N TRP A 666 -2.19 7.90 10.92
CA TRP A 666 -1.20 8.09 9.85
C TRP A 666 -0.17 9.14 10.21
N VAL A 667 0.99 9.08 9.57
CA VAL A 667 2.08 10.04 9.76
C VAL A 667 2.50 10.61 8.41
N ALA A 668 2.70 11.93 8.37
CA ALA A 668 3.28 12.63 7.24
C ALA A 668 4.78 12.84 7.49
N TYR A 669 5.66 12.12 6.78
CA TYR A 669 7.10 12.39 6.94
C TYR A 669 7.48 13.81 6.49
N GLY A 670 8.46 14.41 7.16
CA GLY A 670 8.88 15.81 7.01
C GLY A 670 8.69 16.60 8.31
N GLN A 671 8.46 17.90 8.22
CA GLN A 671 8.31 18.77 9.42
C GLN A 671 7.10 18.41 10.30
N ALA A 672 6.09 17.75 9.73
CA ALA A 672 4.94 17.21 10.48
C ALA A 672 5.15 15.76 10.95
N GLY A 673 6.35 15.20 10.75
CA GLY A 673 6.66 13.78 11.01
C GLY A 673 6.58 13.37 12.49
N SER A 674 6.52 14.33 13.40
CA SER A 674 6.30 14.09 14.83
C SER A 674 4.84 13.87 15.19
N TYR A 675 3.89 14.11 14.29
CA TYR A 675 2.45 13.99 14.58
C TYR A 675 1.85 12.70 14.04
N VAL A 676 1.18 11.97 14.93
CA VAL A 676 0.25 10.89 14.56
C VAL A 676 -1.12 11.52 14.37
N GLU A 677 -1.56 11.56 13.13
CA GLU A 677 -2.71 12.32 12.70
C GLU A 677 -3.97 11.44 12.61
N PHE A 678 -5.08 12.00 13.09
CA PHE A 678 -6.41 11.39 13.00
C PHE A 678 -7.40 12.25 12.19
N GLY A 679 -7.00 13.45 11.71
CA GLY A 679 -7.84 14.40 10.99
C GLY A 679 -7.74 14.39 9.45
N LEU A 680 -8.37 15.39 8.81
CA LEU A 680 -8.27 15.89 7.40
C LEU A 680 -8.61 14.96 6.23
N TYR A 681 -8.23 13.68 6.26
CA TYR A 681 -8.41 12.74 5.15
C TYR A 681 -9.16 11.47 5.56
N GLY A 682 -9.98 10.94 4.65
CA GLY A 682 -10.84 9.78 4.91
C GLY A 682 -12.08 10.10 5.75
N THR A 683 -13.03 9.17 5.79
CA THR A 683 -14.25 9.29 6.61
C THR A 683 -14.16 8.30 7.77
N PRO A 684 -13.91 8.77 9.01
CA PRO A 684 -13.95 7.93 10.20
C PRO A 684 -15.32 7.29 10.39
N ALA A 685 -15.39 6.23 11.19
CA ALA A 685 -16.66 5.68 11.67
C ALA A 685 -17.49 6.76 12.40
N ARG A 686 -18.81 6.67 12.26
CA ARG A 686 -19.74 7.61 12.90
C ARG A 686 -19.96 7.28 14.37
N SER A 687 -19.97 5.99 14.70
CA SER A 687 -20.12 5.43 16.04
C SER A 687 -19.34 4.11 16.12
N ILE A 688 -18.92 3.76 17.32
CA ILE A 688 -18.36 2.44 17.63
C ILE A 688 -19.05 1.96 18.89
N VAL A 689 -19.54 0.72 18.89
CA VAL A 689 -20.06 0.06 20.10
C VAL A 689 -19.28 -1.22 20.35
N LEU A 690 -18.58 -1.29 21.48
CA LEU A 690 -18.01 -2.52 22.01
C LEU A 690 -19.04 -3.16 22.94
N ARG A 691 -19.64 -4.26 22.50
CA ARG A 691 -20.80 -4.87 23.15
C ARG A 691 -20.41 -5.62 24.43
N SER A 692 -21.40 -5.80 25.30
CA SER A 692 -21.27 -6.59 26.53
C SER A 692 -20.70 -7.98 26.25
N GLY A 693 -19.65 -8.36 26.99
CA GLY A 693 -18.95 -9.64 26.84
C GLY A 693 -17.89 -9.68 25.72
N ALA A 694 -17.75 -8.64 24.90
CA ALA A 694 -16.68 -8.53 23.92
C ALA A 694 -15.37 -8.09 24.60
N GLU A 695 -14.25 -8.70 24.21
CA GLU A 695 -12.91 -8.37 24.70
C GLU A 695 -11.98 -8.05 23.54
N LEU A 696 -11.43 -6.84 23.50
CA LEU A 696 -10.35 -6.46 22.58
C LEU A 696 -9.00 -6.57 23.29
N SER A 697 -8.03 -7.17 22.61
CA SER A 697 -6.72 -7.46 23.19
C SER A 697 -5.61 -7.41 22.13
N ALA A 698 -4.76 -6.40 22.23
CA ALA A 698 -3.54 -6.20 21.45
C ALA A 698 -2.56 -5.32 22.28
N PRO A 699 -1.30 -5.12 21.88
CA PRO A 699 -0.43 -4.17 22.56
C PRO A 699 -0.99 -2.74 22.59
N GLU A 700 -1.79 -2.38 21.59
CA GLU A 700 -2.51 -1.12 21.51
C GLU A 700 -3.87 -1.27 20.82
N VAL A 701 -4.89 -0.65 21.41
CA VAL A 701 -6.25 -0.59 20.88
C VAL A 701 -6.72 0.86 20.85
N MET A 702 -7.16 1.32 19.68
CA MET A 702 -7.71 2.66 19.46
C MET A 702 -9.11 2.57 18.86
N LEU A 703 -10.10 3.20 19.49
CA LEU A 703 -11.43 3.39 18.95
C LEU A 703 -11.56 4.84 18.50
N ILE A 704 -11.85 5.08 17.21
CA ILE A 704 -11.78 6.40 16.59
C ILE A 704 -13.08 6.70 15.86
N THR A 705 -13.74 7.80 16.22
CA THR A 705 -14.98 8.24 15.57
C THR A 705 -14.96 9.71 15.20
N ARG A 706 -15.83 10.10 14.27
CA ARG A 706 -16.17 11.50 14.01
C ARG A 706 -17.65 11.60 13.72
N THR A 707 -18.30 12.59 14.32
CA THR A 707 -19.74 12.75 14.22
C THR A 707 -20.13 14.12 13.70
N ALA A 708 -21.36 14.23 13.19
CA ALA A 708 -21.94 15.52 12.85
C ALA A 708 -22.27 16.30 14.12
N THR A 709 -22.11 17.63 14.08
CA THR A 709 -22.42 18.49 15.22
C THR A 709 -23.86 18.25 15.73
N GLY A 710 -24.02 17.94 17.02
CA GLY A 710 -25.32 17.69 17.66
C GLY A 710 -25.88 16.27 17.48
N SER A 711 -25.12 15.36 16.86
CA SER A 711 -25.44 13.94 16.81
C SER A 711 -25.26 13.26 18.17
N THR A 712 -26.01 12.18 18.41
CA THR A 712 -25.91 11.32 19.60
C THR A 712 -24.96 10.13 19.39
N ASN A 713 -24.29 10.04 18.24
CA ASN A 713 -23.34 8.96 18.00
C ASN A 713 -22.15 9.05 18.97
N ALA A 714 -21.71 7.89 19.46
CA ALA A 714 -20.69 7.79 20.48
C ALA A 714 -19.69 6.67 20.15
N ILE A 715 -18.56 6.71 20.88
CA ILE A 715 -17.83 5.49 21.25
C ILE A 715 -18.50 4.99 22.53
N GLU A 716 -19.19 3.86 22.46
CA GLU A 716 -19.84 3.21 23.59
C GLU A 716 -19.11 1.91 23.92
N ILE A 717 -18.62 1.79 25.15
CA ILE A 717 -18.05 0.56 25.70
C ILE A 717 -19.05 0.06 26.73
N GLU A 718 -19.81 -0.98 26.37
CA GLU A 718 -20.92 -1.43 27.19
C GLU A 718 -20.49 -2.04 28.53
N GLN A 719 -21.42 -2.09 29.49
CA GLN A 719 -21.20 -2.82 30.74
C GLN A 719 -20.82 -4.28 30.45
N GLY A 720 -19.68 -4.72 31.00
CA GLY A 720 -19.15 -6.09 30.81
C GLY A 720 -18.25 -6.27 29.60
N ALA A 721 -17.99 -5.22 28.81
CA ALA A 721 -16.96 -5.23 27.76
C ALA A 721 -15.56 -4.98 28.33
N VAL A 722 -14.52 -5.45 27.63
CA VAL A 722 -13.12 -5.33 28.09
C VAL A 722 -12.20 -4.85 26.95
N ILE A 723 -11.27 -3.96 27.28
CA ILE A 723 -10.07 -3.69 26.48
C ILE A 723 -8.85 -3.95 27.34
N ASN A 724 -8.01 -4.89 26.95
CA ASN A 724 -6.88 -5.35 27.75
C ASN A 724 -5.60 -5.50 26.92
N THR A 725 -4.59 -4.68 27.23
CA THR A 725 -3.29 -4.73 26.56
C THR A 725 -2.20 -5.38 27.41
N LEU A 726 -2.48 -5.74 28.68
CA LEU A 726 -1.48 -6.29 29.60
C LEU A 726 -0.80 -7.56 29.05
N GLY A 727 0.53 -7.61 29.10
CA GLY A 727 1.31 -8.76 28.65
C GLY A 727 1.23 -9.06 27.15
N ARG A 728 0.73 -8.12 26.32
CA ARG A 728 0.60 -8.30 24.87
C ARG A 728 1.83 -7.89 24.06
N GLY A 729 2.77 -7.15 24.65
CA GLY A 729 3.98 -6.66 23.95
C GLY A 729 4.02 -5.14 23.85
N ALA A 730 4.91 -4.61 23.01
CA ALA A 730 5.04 -3.17 22.78
C ALA A 730 4.03 -2.69 21.73
N ALA A 731 3.57 -1.44 21.86
CA ALA A 731 2.78 -0.80 20.80
C ALA A 731 3.62 -0.66 19.52
N ALA A 732 2.96 -0.46 18.37
CA ALA A 732 3.64 -0.34 17.08
C ALA A 732 4.73 0.75 17.06
N TYR A 733 4.44 1.88 17.70
CA TYR A 733 5.34 2.99 18.01
C TYR A 733 4.60 3.93 18.98
N ASP A 734 5.33 4.75 19.75
CA ASP A 734 4.72 5.59 20.79
C ASP A 734 5.44 6.95 20.97
N SER A 735 5.08 7.71 22.01
CA SER A 735 5.68 9.02 22.27
C SER A 735 7.16 8.96 22.69
N ASN A 736 7.68 7.82 23.13
CA ASN A 736 9.11 7.63 23.38
C ASN A 736 9.90 7.58 22.06
N ASP A 737 9.25 7.23 20.95
CA ASP A 737 9.83 7.29 19.59
C ASP A 737 9.79 8.71 18.99
N GLY A 738 9.29 9.69 19.74
CA GLY A 738 9.22 11.11 19.35
C GLY A 738 7.88 11.54 18.75
N PHE A 739 6.83 10.73 18.89
CA PHE A 739 5.50 11.01 18.36
C PHE A 739 4.57 11.75 19.34
N ILE A 740 3.73 12.63 18.81
CA ILE A 740 2.65 13.33 19.50
C ILE A 740 1.34 13.02 18.76
N TYR A 741 0.29 12.68 19.49
CA TYR A 741 -0.98 12.27 18.93
C TYR A 741 -1.91 13.48 18.73
N GLN A 742 -2.26 13.76 17.48
CA GLN A 742 -3.09 14.91 17.08
C GLN A 742 -4.49 14.43 16.65
N PRO A 743 -5.49 14.47 17.55
CA PRO A 743 -6.82 13.94 17.28
C PRO A 743 -7.62 14.77 16.26
N ALA A 744 -7.31 16.08 16.13
CA ALA A 744 -8.07 17.02 15.31
C ALA A 744 -9.58 16.92 15.61
N ASP A 745 -10.42 16.67 14.60
CA ASP A 745 -11.89 16.64 14.69
C ASP A 745 -12.48 15.28 15.09
N THR A 746 -11.68 14.40 15.72
CA THR A 746 -12.09 13.03 16.08
C THR A 746 -12.19 12.80 17.58
N SER A 747 -13.04 11.86 17.98
CA SER A 747 -12.98 11.26 19.32
C SER A 747 -12.14 10.02 19.29
N VAL A 748 -11.34 9.82 20.34
CA VAL A 748 -10.49 8.64 20.49
C VAL A 748 -10.61 8.07 21.90
N VAL A 749 -10.78 6.76 21.99
CA VAL A 749 -10.41 5.98 23.18
C VAL A 749 -9.18 5.17 22.82
N ALA A 750 -8.07 5.35 23.54
CA ALA A 750 -6.85 4.59 23.33
C ALA A 750 -6.44 3.86 24.60
N VAL A 751 -6.10 2.58 24.49
CA VAL A 751 -5.52 1.75 25.55
C VAL A 751 -4.26 1.12 24.96
N SER A 752 -3.09 1.42 25.52
CA SER A 752 -1.80 1.12 24.88
C SER A 752 -0.72 0.82 25.88
N ASN A 753 0.06 -0.25 25.68
CA ASN A 753 1.27 -0.50 26.48
C ASN A 753 2.37 0.54 26.24
N GLY A 754 2.29 1.28 25.14
CA GLY A 754 3.15 2.42 24.88
C GLY A 754 2.67 3.68 25.61
N ARG A 755 3.52 4.70 25.60
CA ARG A 755 3.16 6.01 26.13
C ARG A 755 2.55 6.91 25.06
N LEU A 756 1.40 7.51 25.36
CA LEU A 756 0.66 8.35 24.42
C LEU A 756 0.52 9.78 24.93
N GLN A 757 1.18 10.73 24.29
CA GLN A 757 0.96 12.16 24.52
C GLN A 757 -0.03 12.72 23.51
N TRP A 758 -1.12 13.32 24.00
CA TRP A 758 -2.22 13.83 23.17
C TRP A 758 -2.29 15.35 23.15
N LEU A 759 -2.60 15.91 21.99
CA LEU A 759 -3.12 17.26 21.87
C LEU A 759 -4.63 17.28 22.15
N ALA A 760 -5.18 18.46 22.45
CA ALA A 760 -6.62 18.63 22.61
C ALA A 760 -7.36 18.39 21.28
N PRO A 761 -8.57 17.81 21.31
CA PRO A 761 -9.42 17.73 20.12
C PRO A 761 -9.92 19.12 19.70
N GLU A 762 -10.14 19.29 18.40
CA GLU A 762 -10.63 20.52 17.79
C GLU A 762 -12.04 20.34 17.27
N ARG A 763 -12.93 21.29 17.60
CA ARG A 763 -14.30 21.28 17.09
C ARG A 763 -14.38 21.97 15.73
N GLY A 764 -14.79 21.24 14.70
CA GLY A 764 -15.16 21.82 13.40
C GLY A 764 -16.54 22.48 13.41
N GLU A 765 -16.87 23.22 12.33
CA GLU A 765 -18.18 23.89 12.21
C GLU A 765 -19.35 22.88 12.11
N ASN A 766 -19.17 21.80 11.34
CA ASN A 766 -20.24 20.85 10.98
C ASN A 766 -20.01 19.43 11.49
N VAL A 767 -18.77 19.11 11.84
CA VAL A 767 -18.34 17.79 12.33
C VAL A 767 -17.34 18.00 13.46
N GLY A 768 -17.25 17.03 14.35
CA GLY A 768 -16.30 17.05 15.45
C GLY A 768 -16.33 15.75 16.25
N PRO A 769 -15.65 15.75 17.41
CA PRO A 769 -15.66 14.63 18.33
C PRO A 769 -17.09 14.28 18.81
N GLY A 770 -17.41 12.98 18.83
CA GLY A 770 -18.61 12.41 19.45
C GLY A 770 -18.42 12.06 20.93
N SER A 771 -19.52 11.68 21.58
CA SER A 771 -19.49 11.29 23.00
C SER A 771 -18.68 10.01 23.25
N ILE A 772 -18.16 9.85 24.47
CA ILE A 772 -17.50 8.63 24.94
C ILE A 772 -18.26 8.14 26.17
N LEU A 773 -18.85 6.95 26.08
CA LEU A 773 -19.68 6.36 27.14
C LEU A 773 -19.06 5.02 27.55
N VAL A 774 -18.64 4.88 28.81
CA VAL A 774 -17.91 3.70 29.30
C VAL A 774 -18.66 3.08 30.46
N GLY A 775 -18.96 1.78 30.34
CA GLY A 775 -19.75 1.02 31.30
C GLY A 775 -21.25 1.29 31.24
N THR A 776 -21.71 2.09 30.28
CA THR A 776 -23.13 2.34 30.05
C THR A 776 -23.78 1.20 29.26
N CYS A 777 -25.10 1.25 29.11
CA CYS A 777 -25.81 0.33 28.22
C CYS A 777 -27.01 1.05 27.61
N THR A 778 -26.82 1.64 26.43
CA THR A 778 -27.88 2.40 25.75
C THR A 778 -28.95 1.48 25.16
N THR A 779 -28.58 0.25 24.81
CA THR A 779 -29.49 -0.76 24.25
C THR A 779 -29.37 -2.10 25.00
N GLY A 780 -30.41 -2.47 25.76
CA GLY A 780 -30.52 -3.79 26.41
C GLY A 780 -30.22 -3.78 27.91
N ASP A 781 -30.17 -4.98 28.49
CA ASP A 781 -29.81 -5.21 29.90
C ASP A 781 -28.37 -5.75 29.97
N CYS A 782 -27.39 -4.87 29.94
CA CYS A 782 -25.98 -5.24 30.10
C CYS A 782 -25.67 -5.57 31.57
N SER A 783 -24.68 -6.43 31.81
CA SER A 783 -24.25 -6.79 33.16
C SER A 783 -22.75 -7.10 33.19
N GLY A 784 -22.19 -7.18 34.40
CA GLY A 784 -20.76 -7.45 34.59
C GLY A 784 -19.96 -6.18 34.85
N THR A 785 -18.64 -6.32 34.77
CA THR A 785 -17.67 -5.26 35.05
C THR A 785 -16.97 -4.89 33.75
N THR A 786 -16.94 -3.60 33.43
CA THR A 786 -16.20 -3.10 32.26
C THR A 786 -14.75 -2.89 32.66
N GLY A 787 -13.81 -3.39 31.86
CA GLY A 787 -12.37 -3.36 32.19
C GLY A 787 -11.54 -2.65 31.12
N LEU A 788 -10.68 -1.71 31.52
CA LEU A 788 -9.70 -1.04 30.65
C LEU A 788 -8.31 -1.14 31.26
N TYR A 789 -7.44 -1.98 30.70
CA TYR A 789 -6.15 -2.28 31.34
C TYR A 789 -4.97 -2.12 30.39
N SER A 790 -3.92 -1.45 30.89
CA SER A 790 -2.72 -1.12 30.13
C SER A 790 -1.46 -1.09 30.98
N GLU A 791 -0.31 -1.43 30.38
CA GLU A 791 1.00 -1.19 30.99
C GLU A 791 1.46 0.26 30.82
N GLY A 792 0.98 0.98 29.79
CA GLY A 792 1.44 2.31 29.41
C GLY A 792 0.40 3.38 29.65
N SER A 793 -0.40 3.67 28.64
CA SER A 793 -1.37 4.75 28.60
C SER A 793 -2.82 4.27 28.41
N ILE A 794 -3.75 4.98 29.04
CA ILE A 794 -5.17 5.05 28.66
C ILE A 794 -5.46 6.52 28.35
N ALA A 795 -6.11 6.79 27.22
CA ALA A 795 -6.51 8.12 26.82
C ALA A 795 -7.98 8.18 26.39
N PHE A 796 -8.68 9.19 26.88
CA PHE A 796 -10.02 9.56 26.45
C PHE A 796 -9.98 10.95 25.84
N VAL A 797 -10.28 11.03 24.54
CA VAL A 797 -10.12 12.23 23.73
C VAL A 797 -11.49 12.60 23.15
N THR A 798 -12.14 13.63 23.67
CA THR A 798 -13.43 14.13 23.17
C THR A 798 -13.74 15.54 23.68
N ASP A 799 -14.35 16.39 22.87
CA ASP A 799 -14.91 17.68 23.31
C ASP A 799 -16.40 17.60 23.70
N ASN A 800 -16.95 16.39 23.69
CA ASN A 800 -18.37 16.09 23.88
C ASN A 800 -18.60 15.37 25.23
N THR A 801 -19.79 14.83 25.46
CA THR A 801 -20.11 14.09 26.69
C THR A 801 -19.14 12.93 26.91
N PHE A 802 -18.53 12.88 28.09
CA PHE A 802 -17.80 11.74 28.59
C PHE A 802 -18.50 11.21 29.85
N GLU A 803 -18.77 9.91 29.87
CA GLU A 803 -19.43 9.21 30.97
C GLU A 803 -18.64 7.96 31.35
N LEU A 804 -18.46 7.75 32.66
CA LEU A 804 -17.75 6.61 33.24
C LEU A 804 -18.61 6.01 34.37
N ASP A 805 -19.28 4.89 34.09
CA ASP A 805 -20.18 4.23 35.05
C ASP A 805 -19.44 3.67 36.28
N ASP A 806 -20.16 3.49 37.40
CA ASP A 806 -19.61 2.99 38.66
C ASP A 806 -19.08 1.55 38.57
N ALA A 807 -19.56 0.75 37.60
CA ALA A 807 -19.09 -0.61 37.36
C ALA A 807 -17.83 -0.70 36.50
N VAL A 808 -17.21 0.43 36.12
CA VAL A 808 -15.96 0.46 35.33
C VAL A 808 -14.74 0.29 36.22
N ARG A 809 -13.80 -0.54 35.78
CA ARG A 809 -12.49 -0.76 36.37
C ARG A 809 -11.41 -0.47 35.35
N TYR A 810 -10.32 0.14 35.77
CA TYR A 810 -9.19 0.38 34.90
C TYR A 810 -7.87 0.44 35.64
N GLY A 811 -6.76 0.18 34.94
CA GLY A 811 -5.41 0.32 35.48
C GLY A 811 -4.40 0.65 34.38
N THR A 812 -3.53 1.63 34.62
CA THR A 812 -2.55 2.17 33.66
C THR A 812 -1.53 3.05 34.38
N ARG A 813 -0.31 3.20 33.84
CA ARG A 813 0.68 4.14 34.38
C ARG A 813 0.32 5.59 34.06
N HIS A 814 -0.18 5.83 32.86
CA HIS A 814 -0.53 7.16 32.39
C HIS A 814 -2.00 7.21 31.99
N LEU A 815 -2.76 8.13 32.58
CA LEU A 815 -4.14 8.40 32.21
C LEU A 815 -4.24 9.80 31.63
N THR A 816 -4.75 9.92 30.41
CA THR A 816 -4.93 11.20 29.72
C THR A 816 -6.42 11.47 29.49
N LEU A 817 -6.90 12.60 29.96
CA LEU A 817 -8.22 13.16 29.62
C LEU A 817 -7.99 14.37 28.73
N ALA A 818 -8.31 14.25 27.44
CA ALA A 818 -8.13 15.32 26.46
C ALA A 818 -9.48 15.82 25.94
N VAL A 819 -9.82 17.06 26.30
CA VAL A 819 -11.16 17.60 26.07
C VAL A 819 -11.13 19.06 25.61
N GLY A 820 -12.27 19.56 25.15
CA GLY A 820 -12.43 20.99 24.81
C GLY A 820 -12.19 21.88 26.03
N GLY A 821 -12.81 21.57 27.17
CA GLY A 821 -12.55 22.23 28.45
C GLY A 821 -12.98 21.38 29.64
N PHE A 822 -12.49 21.71 30.83
CA PHE A 822 -12.94 21.08 32.07
C PHE A 822 -13.83 22.04 32.86
N ASN A 823 -14.85 21.50 33.51
CA ASN A 823 -15.70 22.19 34.46
C ASN A 823 -15.61 21.47 35.82
N ILE A 824 -14.88 22.07 36.75
CA ILE A 824 -14.48 21.50 38.03
C ILE A 824 -15.27 22.18 39.15
N GLY A 825 -16.02 21.41 39.94
CA GLY A 825 -16.84 21.95 41.02
C GLY A 825 -17.63 20.88 41.74
N SER A 826 -18.31 21.25 42.83
CA SER A 826 -19.29 20.34 43.46
C SER A 826 -20.46 20.06 42.52
N ALA A 827 -21.13 18.92 42.70
CA ALA A 827 -22.32 18.56 41.94
C ALA A 827 -23.39 19.67 41.98
N GLN A 828 -23.55 20.36 43.13
CA GLN A 828 -24.48 21.49 43.25
C GLN A 828 -24.01 22.72 42.45
N ALA A 829 -22.72 23.07 42.52
CA ALA A 829 -22.14 24.22 41.81
C ALA A 829 -22.24 24.05 40.28
N LEU A 830 -21.88 22.86 39.78
CA LEU A 830 -21.96 22.52 38.36
C LEU A 830 -23.41 22.50 37.86
N ALA A 831 -24.35 21.97 38.65
CA ALA A 831 -25.78 22.01 38.32
C ALA A 831 -26.33 23.46 38.28
N ALA A 832 -25.90 24.31 39.22
CA ALA A 832 -26.27 25.72 39.24
C ALA A 832 -25.70 26.48 38.04
N ALA A 833 -24.44 26.23 37.67
CA ALA A 833 -23.81 26.80 36.48
C ALA A 833 -24.51 26.35 35.19
N ARG A 834 -24.88 25.07 35.09
CA ARG A 834 -25.68 24.52 33.98
C ARG A 834 -27.05 25.19 33.90
N GLY A 835 -27.74 25.36 35.03
CA GLY A 835 -29.04 26.04 35.10
C GLY A 835 -28.99 27.53 34.69
N ARG A 836 -27.84 28.19 34.86
CA ARG A 836 -27.60 29.56 34.37
C ARG A 836 -27.16 29.63 32.90
N GLY A 837 -26.85 28.50 32.27
CA GLY A 837 -26.32 28.45 30.91
C GLY A 837 -24.90 29.01 30.78
N VAL A 838 -24.12 29.00 31.87
CA VAL A 838 -22.73 29.53 31.91
C VAL A 838 -21.67 28.43 31.98
N LEU A 839 -22.09 27.16 31.95
CA LEU A 839 -21.21 26.01 31.85
C LEU A 839 -20.75 25.87 30.39
N THR A 840 -19.44 25.93 30.15
CA THR A 840 -18.87 25.74 28.80
C THR A 840 -19.00 24.28 28.38
N SER A 841 -18.94 24.01 27.07
CA SER A 841 -18.90 22.63 26.57
C SER A 841 -17.60 21.96 27.03
N GLY A 842 -17.68 20.73 27.52
CA GLY A 842 -16.52 20.03 28.07
C GLY A 842 -16.89 19.04 29.17
N LEU A 843 -15.86 18.45 29.77
CA LEU A 843 -16.01 17.43 30.82
C LEU A 843 -16.35 18.08 32.17
N THR A 844 -17.33 17.53 32.87
CA THR A 844 -17.56 17.85 34.29
C THR A 844 -16.73 16.92 35.18
N LEU A 845 -15.98 17.49 36.11
CA LEU A 845 -15.11 16.76 37.03
C LEU A 845 -15.41 17.20 38.46
N ASP A 846 -15.82 16.27 39.32
CA ASP A 846 -15.94 16.48 40.75
C ASP A 846 -14.97 15.58 41.53
N GLN A 847 -14.88 15.77 42.85
CA GLN A 847 -13.94 15.04 43.69
C GLN A 847 -14.26 13.54 43.75
N THR A 848 -15.52 13.13 43.61
CA THR A 848 -15.90 11.71 43.60
C THR A 848 -15.42 11.03 42.32
N LEU A 849 -15.59 11.67 41.16
CA LEU A 849 -15.02 11.20 39.92
C LEU A 849 -13.49 11.16 40.00
N MET A 850 -12.83 12.19 40.56
CA MET A 850 -11.37 12.20 40.74
C MET A 850 -10.88 11.05 41.62
N GLU A 851 -11.49 10.81 42.78
CA GLU A 851 -11.12 9.69 43.67
C GLU A 851 -11.28 8.34 42.98
N ARG A 852 -12.37 8.17 42.22
CA ARG A 852 -12.56 6.99 41.37
C ARG A 852 -11.44 6.88 40.33
N LEU A 853 -11.03 8.01 39.75
CA LEU A 853 -9.98 8.00 38.75
C LEU A 853 -8.59 7.64 39.36
N LEU A 854 -8.31 8.13 40.56
CA LEU A 854 -7.06 7.88 41.28
C LEU A 854 -6.99 6.52 41.97
N GLN A 855 -8.13 5.84 42.17
CA GLN A 855 -8.16 4.55 42.84
C GLN A 855 -7.54 3.43 41.98
N GLY A 856 -7.77 3.46 40.67
CA GLY A 856 -7.36 2.40 39.76
C GLY A 856 -7.88 1.01 40.16
N ASP A 857 -7.40 -0.02 39.44
CA ASP A 857 -7.67 -1.42 39.72
C ASP A 857 -6.40 -2.26 39.54
N GLU A 858 -5.79 -2.63 40.66
CA GLU A 858 -4.59 -3.49 40.71
C GLU A 858 -4.94 -5.00 40.68
N SER A 859 -6.22 -5.37 40.74
CA SER A 859 -6.63 -6.78 40.89
C SER A 859 -6.24 -7.67 39.71
N THR A 860 -6.01 -7.06 38.55
CA THR A 860 -5.59 -7.72 37.29
C THR A 860 -4.08 -7.67 37.07
N GLY A 861 -3.31 -7.13 38.02
CA GLY A 861 -1.86 -6.93 37.88
C GLY A 861 -1.49 -5.70 37.04
N ALA A 862 -2.45 -4.83 36.74
CA ALA A 862 -2.20 -3.55 36.11
C ALA A 862 -1.31 -2.67 37.01
N PRO A 863 -0.42 -1.83 36.43
CA PRO A 863 0.41 -0.92 37.20
C PRO A 863 -0.42 0.14 37.91
N ALA A 864 0.12 0.63 39.04
CA ALA A 864 -0.40 1.82 39.70
C ALA A 864 -0.24 3.04 38.78
N MET A 865 -1.15 4.01 38.90
CA MET A 865 -1.11 5.22 38.11
C MET A 865 0.02 6.13 38.58
N GLU A 866 0.91 6.47 37.66
CA GLU A 866 2.07 7.35 37.89
C GLU A 866 1.74 8.78 37.46
N THR A 867 0.91 8.95 36.41
CA THR A 867 0.61 10.25 35.81
C THR A 867 -0.85 10.41 35.43
N LEU A 868 -1.44 11.53 35.83
CA LEU A 868 -2.72 12.02 35.32
C LEU A 868 -2.47 13.27 34.47
N GLU A 869 -2.87 13.24 33.20
CA GLU A 869 -2.78 14.36 32.27
C GLU A 869 -4.17 14.91 31.93
N LEU A 870 -4.37 16.20 32.21
CA LEU A 870 -5.57 16.95 31.86
C LEU A 870 -5.24 17.90 30.71
N VAL A 871 -5.65 17.53 29.49
CA VAL A 871 -5.43 18.31 28.27
C VAL A 871 -6.72 19.06 27.92
N ALA A 872 -6.66 20.40 27.86
CA ALA A 872 -7.81 21.24 27.55
C ALA A 872 -7.51 22.16 26.36
N GLY A 873 -8.41 22.16 25.37
CA GLY A 873 -8.33 23.07 24.22
C GLY A 873 -8.56 24.54 24.60
N ASP A 874 -9.52 24.79 25.50
CA ASP A 874 -10.03 26.10 25.88
C ASP A 874 -9.53 26.57 27.25
N ALA A 875 -9.94 25.89 28.34
CA ALA A 875 -9.62 26.26 29.72
C ALA A 875 -10.02 25.16 30.74
N LEU A 876 -9.41 25.23 31.93
CA LEU A 876 -9.90 24.56 33.14
C LEU A 876 -10.76 25.55 33.94
N ASN A 877 -12.05 25.27 34.12
CA ASN A 877 -13.02 26.16 34.75
C ASN A 877 -13.37 25.65 36.16
N PHE A 878 -13.05 26.42 37.19
CA PHE A 878 -13.37 26.13 38.59
C PHE A 878 -14.62 26.89 39.04
N PHE A 879 -15.54 26.21 39.72
CA PHE A 879 -16.82 26.75 40.21
C PHE A 879 -16.98 26.59 41.72
N ASP A 880 -17.16 27.73 42.39
CA ASP A 880 -17.25 27.90 43.84
C ASP A 880 -16.03 27.24 44.55
N SER A 881 -16.16 26.93 45.84
CA SER A 881 -15.12 26.19 46.55
C SER A 881 -15.05 24.72 46.11
N VAL A 882 -13.87 24.27 45.67
CA VAL A 882 -13.62 22.89 45.26
C VAL A 882 -12.15 22.52 45.48
N THR A 883 -11.90 21.26 45.84
CA THR A 883 -10.56 20.69 45.98
C THR A 883 -10.37 19.62 44.90
N LEU A 884 -9.21 19.65 44.25
CA LEU A 884 -8.69 18.63 43.36
C LEU A 884 -7.43 18.05 44.02
N SER A 885 -7.60 17.01 44.85
CA SER A 885 -6.48 16.40 45.58
C SER A 885 -6.11 15.05 45.01
N THR A 886 -4.81 14.83 44.87
CA THR A 886 -4.20 13.54 44.51
C THR A 886 -3.60 12.81 45.72
N LEU A 887 -3.72 13.41 46.91
CA LEU A 887 -3.20 12.86 48.16
C LEU A 887 -4.13 11.76 48.70
N ASP A 888 -3.53 10.73 49.31
CA ASP A 888 -4.26 9.70 50.04
C ASP A 888 -4.65 10.16 51.46
N GLU A 889 -5.23 9.24 52.26
CA GLU A 889 -5.65 9.52 53.64
C GLU A 889 -4.48 9.85 54.59
N ASN A 890 -3.24 9.49 54.21
CA ASN A 890 -2.01 9.78 54.97
C ASN A 890 -1.36 11.11 54.55
N GLY A 891 -1.83 11.71 53.46
CA GLY A 891 -1.25 12.92 52.87
C GLY A 891 -0.15 12.64 51.84
N ASP A 892 0.05 11.38 51.45
CA ASP A 892 1.02 10.99 50.42
C ASP A 892 0.36 11.06 49.04
N SER A 893 1.06 11.60 48.03
CA SER A 893 0.51 11.68 46.67
C SER A 893 0.37 10.29 46.06
N ARG A 894 -0.79 10.01 45.46
CA ARG A 894 -1.03 8.81 44.65
C ARG A 894 -0.43 8.87 43.25
N LEU A 895 0.07 10.04 42.84
CA LEU A 895 0.67 10.27 41.54
C LEU A 895 2.09 10.80 41.69
N ASP A 896 2.95 10.42 40.76
CA ASP A 896 4.23 11.08 40.58
C ASP A 896 4.00 12.46 39.97
N ASN A 897 3.12 12.59 38.96
CA ASN A 897 2.89 13.87 38.28
C ASN A 897 1.40 14.11 37.93
N LEU A 898 0.93 15.33 38.21
CA LEU A 898 -0.30 15.90 37.64
C LEU A 898 0.07 16.90 36.55
N LEU A 899 -0.25 16.57 35.30
CA LEU A 899 0.07 17.39 34.12
C LEU A 899 -1.16 18.16 33.66
N LEU A 900 -1.03 19.46 33.50
CA LEU A 900 -2.04 20.35 32.95
C LEU A 900 -1.56 20.90 31.60
N THR A 901 -2.16 20.45 30.51
CA THR A 901 -1.90 20.94 29.15
C THR A 901 -3.08 21.81 28.72
N THR A 902 -3.10 23.06 29.17
CA THR A 902 -4.21 24.01 28.98
C THR A 902 -3.68 25.42 28.74
N PRO A 903 -4.30 26.24 27.87
CA PRO A 903 -3.89 27.64 27.73
C PRO A 903 -4.41 28.53 28.88
N ALA A 904 -5.45 28.10 29.62
CA ALA A 904 -5.99 28.90 30.72
C ALA A 904 -6.63 28.11 31.88
N ILE A 905 -6.66 28.77 33.05
CA ILE A 905 -7.40 28.37 34.25
C ILE A 905 -8.34 29.51 34.65
N TYR A 906 -9.63 29.24 34.72
CA TYR A 906 -10.69 30.23 34.96
C TYR A 906 -11.45 29.93 36.26
N GLY A 907 -11.77 30.97 37.03
CA GLY A 907 -12.50 30.88 38.28
C GLY A 907 -13.86 31.56 38.24
N TYR A 908 -14.84 30.96 38.92
CA TYR A 908 -16.11 31.57 39.26
C TYR A 908 -16.45 31.26 40.72
N GLY A 909 -16.58 32.28 41.55
CA GLY A 909 -16.87 32.13 42.98
C GLY A 909 -16.87 33.48 43.69
N ALA A 910 -17.42 33.51 44.90
CA ALA A 910 -17.36 34.64 45.82
C ALA A 910 -15.92 34.89 46.30
N ALA A 911 -15.70 36.00 47.00
CA ALA A 911 -14.37 36.41 47.46
C ALA A 911 -13.71 35.41 48.42
N ASP A 912 -14.55 34.61 49.09
CA ASP A 912 -14.24 33.63 50.12
C ASP A 912 -14.18 32.19 49.57
N ASP A 913 -14.47 31.99 48.27
CA ASP A 913 -14.36 30.69 47.62
C ASP A 913 -12.90 30.35 47.24
N VAL A 914 -12.53 29.07 47.40
CA VAL A 914 -11.19 28.56 47.09
C VAL A 914 -11.24 27.39 46.11
N ALA A 915 -10.58 27.55 44.97
CA ALA A 915 -10.25 26.47 44.05
C ALA A 915 -8.86 25.93 44.40
N LEU A 916 -8.79 24.76 45.03
CA LEU A 916 -7.56 24.17 45.56
C LEU A 916 -7.10 22.98 44.71
N ILE A 917 -5.82 22.95 44.31
CA ILE A 917 -5.15 21.79 43.71
C ILE A 917 -4.07 21.30 44.68
N GLN A 918 -4.10 20.01 45.03
CA GLN A 918 -3.15 19.36 45.94
C GLN A 918 -2.48 18.14 45.28
N THR A 919 -1.15 18.15 45.14
CA THR A 919 -0.38 17.06 44.49
C THR A 919 1.08 17.05 44.91
N ALA A 920 1.82 15.96 44.68
CA ALA A 920 3.28 15.99 44.83
C ALA A 920 3.93 16.89 43.78
N ASN A 921 3.80 16.56 42.48
CA ASN A 921 4.35 17.36 41.40
C ASN A 921 3.24 17.87 40.49
N LEU A 922 3.09 19.19 40.37
CA LEU A 922 2.25 19.83 39.37
C LEU A 922 3.10 20.35 38.22
N ILE A 923 2.72 20.00 36.99
CA ILE A 923 3.33 20.55 35.78
C ILE A 923 2.25 21.23 34.95
N TRP A 924 2.38 22.54 34.72
CA TRP A 924 1.54 23.27 33.77
C TRP A 924 2.30 23.48 32.46
N ASN A 925 2.05 22.60 31.49
CA ASN A 925 2.64 22.62 30.15
C ASN A 925 2.28 23.89 29.37
N GLY A 926 1.08 24.42 29.58
CA GLY A 926 0.52 25.45 28.70
C GLY A 926 0.01 24.83 27.39
N SER A 927 -0.48 25.66 26.48
CA SER A 927 -0.89 25.25 25.14
C SER A 927 -0.73 26.42 24.18
N ALA A 928 -0.44 26.13 22.90
CA ALA A 928 -0.44 27.13 21.84
C ALA A 928 -1.86 27.53 21.40
N ASN A 929 -2.89 26.78 21.84
CA ASN A 929 -4.28 27.10 21.59
C ASN A 929 -4.66 28.43 22.24
N ARG A 930 -5.60 29.14 21.60
CA ARG A 930 -6.14 30.36 22.20
C ARG A 930 -7.02 29.98 23.39
N PRO A 931 -6.87 30.63 24.55
CA PRO A 931 -7.81 30.48 25.65
C PRO A 931 -9.26 30.66 25.20
N GLY A 932 -10.15 29.81 25.74
CA GLY A 932 -11.59 29.91 25.50
C GLY A 932 -12.16 31.26 25.92
N ALA A 933 -13.28 31.68 25.33
CA ALA A 933 -13.90 32.95 25.70
C ALA A 933 -14.46 32.91 27.13
N VAL A 934 -14.19 33.95 27.93
CA VAL A 934 -14.77 34.11 29.27
C VAL A 934 -16.29 34.25 29.16
N ALA A 935 -17.04 33.35 29.79
CA ALA A 935 -18.49 33.40 29.83
C ALA A 935 -18.96 34.57 30.74
N ALA A 936 -19.86 35.40 30.23
CA ALA A 936 -20.43 36.50 31.03
C ALA A 936 -21.16 35.96 32.26
N GLY A 937 -20.67 36.28 33.47
CA GLY A 937 -21.20 35.73 34.72
C GLY A 937 -20.89 34.25 34.94
N GLY A 938 -19.88 33.71 34.27
CA GLY A 938 -19.35 32.35 34.44
C GLY A 938 -17.85 32.35 34.77
N ALA A 939 -17.19 31.20 34.56
CA ALA A 939 -15.75 31.05 34.81
C ALA A 939 -14.93 32.12 34.08
N GLY A 940 -14.00 32.73 34.81
CA GLY A 940 -13.21 33.89 34.38
C GLY A 940 -13.73 35.24 34.90
N THR A 941 -14.87 35.25 35.59
CA THR A 941 -15.49 36.47 36.18
C THR A 941 -15.60 36.46 37.71
N GLY A 942 -15.09 35.41 38.37
CA GLY A 942 -15.10 35.28 39.82
C GLY A 942 -14.17 36.23 40.57
N SER A 943 -14.20 36.13 41.90
CA SER A 943 -13.35 36.93 42.82
C SER A 943 -12.67 36.10 43.91
N GLY A 944 -12.72 34.77 43.84
CA GLY A 944 -12.13 33.86 44.83
C GLY A 944 -10.62 33.69 44.68
N THR A 945 -10.08 32.63 45.28
CA THR A 945 -8.64 32.30 45.23
C THR A 945 -8.40 30.99 44.46
N LEU A 946 -7.41 30.98 43.56
CA LEU A 946 -6.80 29.75 43.04
C LEU A 946 -5.60 29.41 43.94
N ALA A 947 -5.66 28.30 44.66
CA ALA A 947 -4.59 27.80 45.50
C ALA A 947 -4.01 26.52 44.89
N ILE A 948 -2.69 26.48 44.71
CA ILE A 948 -1.96 25.30 44.29
C ILE A 948 -0.96 24.96 45.38
N GLU A 949 -1.14 23.80 45.99
CA GLU A 949 -0.28 23.26 47.03
C GLU A 949 0.40 22.00 46.48
N ALA A 950 1.72 22.05 46.34
CA ALA A 950 2.49 20.90 45.87
C ALA A 950 3.87 20.81 46.51
N GLU A 951 4.55 19.67 46.35
CA GLU A 951 5.99 19.60 46.65
C GLU A 951 6.75 20.43 45.63
N ARG A 952 6.48 20.21 44.33
CA ARG A 952 7.05 20.96 43.21
C ARG A 952 5.97 21.49 42.28
N ILE A 953 6.13 22.75 41.86
CA ILE A 953 5.29 23.39 40.83
C ILE A 953 6.18 23.79 39.65
N GLU A 954 5.94 23.20 38.49
CA GLU A 954 6.65 23.52 37.26
C GLU A 954 5.74 24.23 36.25
N LEU A 955 6.13 25.44 35.86
CA LEU A 955 5.47 26.22 34.81
C LEU A 955 6.32 26.15 33.55
N GLY A 956 6.23 25.05 32.82
CA GLY A 956 7.12 24.77 31.71
C GLY A 956 6.72 23.52 30.96
N TYR A 957 7.57 23.15 30.02
CA TYR A 957 7.50 21.89 29.31
C TYR A 957 7.80 20.76 30.29
N GLY A 958 6.78 19.97 30.62
CA GLY A 958 6.94 18.77 31.41
C GLY A 958 7.91 17.79 30.76
N PRO A 959 8.36 16.78 31.50
CA PRO A 959 9.25 15.79 30.94
C PRO A 959 8.54 15.20 29.72
N TYR A 960 9.31 14.99 28.65
CA TYR A 960 8.86 14.34 27.42
C TYR A 960 7.95 15.16 26.49
N THR A 961 7.77 16.46 26.74
CA THR A 961 7.21 17.39 25.75
C THR A 961 8.31 17.88 24.79
N GLN A 962 7.97 18.16 23.53
CA GLN A 962 8.89 18.74 22.54
C GLN A 962 8.65 20.26 22.44
N PRO A 963 9.56 21.12 22.93
CA PRO A 963 9.42 22.56 22.80
C PRO A 963 9.52 22.97 21.32
N SER A 964 8.52 23.67 20.78
CA SER A 964 8.60 24.18 19.40
C SER A 964 9.64 25.29 19.24
N GLY A 965 10.05 25.93 20.35
CA GLY A 965 11.02 27.02 20.40
C GLY A 965 10.53 28.36 19.84
N VAL A 966 9.32 28.39 19.26
CA VAL A 966 8.69 29.58 18.65
C VAL A 966 7.35 29.96 19.29
N ASP A 967 6.65 29.01 19.93
CA ASP A 967 5.35 29.27 20.54
C ASP A 967 5.49 29.82 21.97
N ASP A 968 4.77 30.92 22.24
CA ASP A 968 4.49 31.38 23.60
C ASP A 968 3.24 30.67 24.11
N LEU A 969 3.41 29.70 25.00
CA LEU A 969 2.34 28.89 25.59
C LEU A 969 1.56 29.65 26.68
N ALA A 970 1.32 30.95 26.45
CA ALA A 970 0.78 31.94 27.39
C ALA A 970 -0.19 31.32 28.42
N ARG A 971 0.25 31.23 29.67
CA ARG A 971 -0.50 30.61 30.79
C ARG A 971 -1.39 31.66 31.44
N LEU A 972 -2.69 31.58 31.21
CA LEU A 972 -3.63 32.60 31.68
C LEU A 972 -4.44 32.12 32.89
N ALA A 973 -4.48 32.89 33.96
CA ALA A 973 -5.40 32.69 35.09
C ALA A 973 -6.38 33.88 35.19
N LEU A 974 -7.70 33.65 35.13
CA LEU A 974 -8.74 34.71 35.20
C LEU A 974 -9.87 34.35 36.17
N GLY A 975 -10.55 35.35 36.71
CA GLY A 975 -11.68 35.14 37.62
C GLY A 975 -11.28 34.77 39.06
N PHE A 976 -10.06 35.13 39.45
CA PHE A 976 -9.52 35.00 40.79
C PHE A 976 -9.00 36.36 41.27
N ALA A 977 -9.22 36.70 42.54
CA ALA A 977 -8.59 37.85 43.20
C ALA A 977 -7.15 37.55 43.63
N ASN A 978 -6.86 36.28 43.97
CA ASN A 978 -5.53 35.81 44.35
C ASN A 978 -5.19 34.51 43.61
N VAL A 979 -3.91 34.33 43.30
CA VAL A 979 -3.33 33.06 42.83
C VAL A 979 -2.18 32.73 43.77
N ASP A 980 -2.40 31.73 44.61
CA ASP A 980 -1.47 31.31 45.66
C ASP A 980 -0.77 30.02 45.21
N LEU A 981 0.56 30.08 45.02
CA LEU A 981 1.39 28.94 44.67
C LEU A 981 2.27 28.59 45.87
N THR A 982 2.02 27.44 46.49
CA THR A 982 2.77 26.94 47.64
C THR A 982 3.51 25.68 47.22
N ALA A 983 4.83 25.79 47.10
CA ALA A 983 5.74 24.68 46.84
C ALA A 983 6.66 24.45 48.06
N SER A 984 6.91 23.20 48.45
CA SER A 984 7.88 22.89 49.51
C SER A 984 9.32 22.75 49.00
N GLU A 985 9.50 22.54 47.69
CA GLU A 985 10.80 22.40 47.01
C GLU A 985 11.11 23.54 46.03
#